data_AF-A0A817NY02-F1
#
_entry.id   AF-A0A817NY02-F1
#
_cell.length_a   1.000
_cell.length_b   1.000
_cell.length_c   1.000
_cell.angle_alpha   90.00
_cell.angle_beta   90.00
_cell.angle_gamma   90.00
#
_symmetry.space_group_name_H-M   'P 1'
#
loop_
_entity.id
_entity.type
_entity.pdbx_description
1 polymer ?
#
loop_
_entity_poly.entity_id
_entity_poly.type
_entity_poly.pdbx_seq_one_letter_code
_entity_poly.pdbx_strand_id
1 'polypeptide(L)'
;MLQLSQPPPPQPPRHHKRDLYEDPSVFENVDQQAITVAESEQTSYTELIDQLTYGLLTDLEKARAIFRWITVKDLNAIDFQNNLATDTPMGLLRGIKYGTETYHTLFMRLCSFAALHCVDVKGHSKSVGYEPGMHIAEGKFTNTWNAVLIDGEWRFVQCNWGARHLVMSKDKKQVDTSPPIPTREKIKYQYDEHYFLPDPEDFILEFFPYKSEWQLLESPITLLEFEQLPFVRSLFFHYHLSFVNQQHAVIQTDNRGACDIKLRMPDSLKHRLAFHFHLRFSNITGQIDDSTDFQGVKLERYVLHTVQDDLVSFNIHVPQEGDYFIEIFASLVEPDPNPFGQSFKLKCVCKYRIICQQLMQRMHPLPACASGEWGPTKAIRHFNIHPLTHFQSIFETNHLSIVIKFQCPKILKFHGKLNSNQYSSAHNNNNNSNTMSNTAISNILDKYVKYEYNEHDLIITFIIQLPKEGQYGLDIYARDPEYQTEKRTMSHCCKYIINYSKTSILPPPSTVETNNNNNLYHDYSFDNSKSNGQQRPRMNSSNNNNNNKLERSLSPRSISSNGSSSLPIPKIGGNTNLLSQLGMHPISHPDPSITLRSTNYIELQFQIRKMVDFSFDLIYHHTLTDLSSRTPSVNLNQRLTAADYVTIKPNGFNVIFILNLPKQGVYTFTIYAATTNARNDIQIGTNEQTELPAVFTYLIRYV
;
A
#
# COMPACT_ATOMS: atom_id res chain seq x y z
N MET A 1 -33.64 41.59 13.76
CA MET A 1 -32.70 40.49 14.04
C MET A 1 -33.49 39.20 13.92
N LEU A 2 -33.29 38.43 12.85
CA LEU A 2 -33.77 37.06 12.81
C LEU A 2 -32.94 36.30 13.85
N GLN A 3 -33.59 35.82 14.92
CA GLN A 3 -32.97 34.86 15.83
C GLN A 3 -32.70 33.61 15.00
N LEU A 4 -31.46 33.42 14.58
CA LEU A 4 -30.98 32.10 14.19
C LEU A 4 -31.34 31.16 15.34
N SER A 5 -32.10 30.10 15.04
CA SER A 5 -32.39 29.04 16.00
C SER A 5 -31.10 28.62 16.68
N GLN A 6 -31.12 28.35 17.98
CA GLN A 6 -29.91 27.87 18.66
C GLN A 6 -29.38 26.64 17.91
N PRO A 7 -28.08 26.62 17.55
CA PRO A 7 -27.52 25.50 16.82
C PRO A 7 -27.56 24.25 17.71
N PRO A 8 -27.68 23.05 17.11
CA PRO A 8 -27.68 21.81 17.87
C PRO A 8 -26.33 21.64 18.61
N PRO A 9 -26.32 20.89 19.73
CA PRO A 9 -25.07 20.56 20.41
C PRO A 9 -24.14 19.74 19.49
N PRO A 10 -22.82 19.72 19.76
CA PRO A 10 -21.87 18.89 19.02
C PRO A 10 -22.24 17.41 19.16
N GLN A 11 -22.42 16.72 18.03
CA GLN A 11 -22.74 15.30 17.96
C GLN A 11 -22.09 14.69 16.72
N PRO A 12 -21.82 13.38 16.71
CA PRO A 12 -21.35 12.69 15.52
C PRO A 12 -22.26 12.95 14.31
N PRO A 13 -21.71 13.31 13.15
CA PRO A 13 -22.50 13.45 11.93
C PRO A 13 -23.10 12.08 11.55
N ARG A 14 -24.33 12.06 11.05
CA ARG A 14 -24.99 10.80 10.65
C ARG A 14 -24.54 10.35 9.26
N HIS A 15 -24.08 11.30 8.46
CA HIS A 15 -23.66 11.08 7.09
C HIS A 15 -22.13 11.22 7.00
N HIS A 16 -21.48 10.38 6.20
CA HIS A 16 -20.07 10.58 5.87
C HIS A 16 -19.91 11.69 4.83
N LYS A 17 -18.69 12.21 4.67
CA LYS A 17 -18.34 13.22 3.66
C LYS A 17 -18.81 12.80 2.27
N ARG A 18 -18.60 11.53 1.93
CA ARG A 18 -19.01 10.94 0.62
C ARG A 18 -20.52 10.93 0.38
N ASP A 19 -21.32 11.01 1.45
CA ASP A 19 -22.78 11.04 1.36
C ASP A 19 -23.28 12.47 1.09
N LEU A 20 -22.45 13.49 1.36
CA LEU A 20 -22.71 14.88 0.98
C LEU A 20 -22.40 15.12 -0.51
N TYR A 21 -21.32 14.52 -1.01
CA TYR A 21 -20.94 14.54 -2.42
C TYR A 21 -19.93 13.42 -2.74
N GLU A 22 -20.05 12.83 -3.93
CA GLU A 22 -19.16 11.73 -4.36
C GLU A 22 -17.78 12.22 -4.81
N ASP A 23 -17.75 13.27 -5.65
CA ASP A 23 -16.52 13.84 -6.21
C ASP A 23 -16.56 15.38 -6.14
N PRO A 24 -15.44 16.06 -5.81
CA PRO A 24 -15.38 17.52 -5.79
C PRO A 24 -15.79 18.20 -7.10
N SER A 25 -15.80 17.50 -8.25
CA SER A 25 -16.25 18.01 -9.54
C SER A 25 -17.68 18.53 -9.51
N VAL A 26 -18.53 18.05 -8.59
CA VAL A 26 -19.90 18.60 -8.43
C VAL A 26 -19.90 20.09 -8.09
N PHE A 27 -18.82 20.58 -7.48
CA PHE A 27 -18.64 21.97 -7.11
C PHE A 27 -17.97 22.80 -8.21
N GLU A 28 -17.76 22.30 -9.43
CA GLU A 28 -17.00 23.01 -10.47
C GLU A 28 -17.53 24.44 -10.72
N ASN A 29 -18.85 24.63 -10.77
CA ASN A 29 -19.46 25.94 -10.95
C ASN A 29 -19.27 26.85 -9.72
N VAL A 30 -19.44 26.30 -8.51
CA VAL A 30 -19.23 27.02 -7.25
C VAL A 30 -17.78 27.46 -7.11
N ASP A 31 -16.86 26.56 -7.42
CA ASP A 31 -15.42 26.82 -7.39
C ASP A 31 -15.04 27.88 -8.42
N GLN A 32 -15.58 27.80 -9.64
CA GLN A 32 -15.32 28.78 -10.68
C GLN A 32 -15.83 30.16 -10.30
N GLN A 33 -17.01 30.26 -9.67
CA GLN A 33 -17.53 31.51 -9.11
C GLN A 33 -16.59 32.07 -8.04
N ALA A 34 -16.19 31.25 -7.06
CA ALA A 34 -15.27 31.68 -6.00
C ALA A 34 -13.91 32.14 -6.54
N ILE A 35 -13.38 31.46 -7.56
CA ILE A 35 -12.14 31.85 -8.26
C ILE A 35 -12.31 33.20 -8.97
N THR A 36 -13.41 33.40 -9.71
CA THR A 36 -13.68 34.67 -10.39
C THR A 36 -13.84 35.82 -9.40
N VAL A 37 -14.56 35.62 -8.30
CA VAL A 37 -14.70 36.60 -7.22
C VAL A 37 -13.36 36.87 -6.51
N ALA A 38 -12.45 35.91 -6.50
CA ALA A 38 -11.11 36.10 -5.94
C ALA A 38 -10.21 36.98 -6.83
N GLU A 39 -10.53 37.20 -8.09
CA GLU A 39 -9.78 38.08 -9.02
C GLU A 39 -10.11 39.57 -8.83
N SER A 40 -11.25 39.91 -8.22
CA SER A 40 -11.67 41.30 -7.97
C SER A 40 -11.22 41.83 -6.60
N GLU A 41 -11.20 43.16 -6.47
CA GLU A 41 -10.97 43.83 -5.18
C GLU A 41 -12.21 43.73 -4.29
N GLN A 42 -12.03 43.17 -3.09
CA GLN A 42 -13.12 42.88 -2.16
C GLN A 42 -13.05 43.83 -0.97
N THR A 43 -13.94 44.82 -0.95
CA THR A 43 -13.86 45.94 0.00
C THR A 43 -14.66 45.72 1.28
N SER A 44 -15.72 44.91 1.24
CA SER A 44 -16.57 44.61 2.39
C SER A 44 -16.98 43.13 2.45
N TYR A 45 -17.29 42.63 3.65
CA TYR A 45 -17.74 41.26 3.84
C TYR A 45 -19.09 40.98 3.19
N THR A 46 -20.04 41.93 3.29
CA THR A 46 -21.38 41.77 2.72
C THR A 46 -21.31 41.61 1.20
N GLU A 47 -20.60 42.52 0.51
CA GLU A 47 -20.44 42.45 -0.93
C GLU A 47 -19.75 41.15 -1.36
N LEU A 48 -18.69 40.76 -0.66
CA LEU A 48 -17.98 39.51 -0.93
C LEU A 48 -18.91 38.30 -0.80
N ILE A 49 -19.68 38.20 0.29
CA ILE A 49 -20.59 37.07 0.50
C ILE A 49 -21.75 37.09 -0.50
N ASP A 50 -22.32 38.25 -0.81
CA ASP A 50 -23.36 38.37 -1.84
C ASP A 50 -22.86 37.85 -3.19
N GLN A 51 -21.62 38.20 -3.58
CA GLN A 51 -20.99 37.69 -4.81
C GLN A 51 -20.68 36.19 -4.72
N LEU A 52 -20.13 35.72 -3.60
CA LEU A 52 -19.76 34.30 -3.43
C LEU A 52 -20.98 33.38 -3.37
N THR A 53 -22.08 33.84 -2.79
CA THR A 53 -23.27 33.02 -2.55
C THR A 53 -24.40 33.27 -3.55
N TYR A 54 -24.17 34.13 -4.56
CA TYR A 54 -25.12 34.38 -5.62
C TYR A 54 -25.54 33.07 -6.30
N GLY A 55 -26.85 32.80 -6.32
CA GLY A 55 -27.42 31.61 -6.94
C GLY A 55 -27.21 30.29 -6.18
N LEU A 56 -26.50 30.31 -5.04
CA LEU A 56 -26.28 29.11 -4.21
C LEU A 56 -27.47 28.89 -3.28
N LEU A 57 -27.96 27.65 -3.22
CA LEU A 57 -29.18 27.33 -2.49
C LEU A 57 -28.88 26.67 -1.15
N THR A 58 -27.86 25.81 -1.11
CA THR A 58 -27.57 24.98 0.05
C THR A 58 -26.47 25.57 0.93
N ASP A 59 -26.46 25.19 2.20
CA ASP A 59 -25.39 25.58 3.13
C ASP A 59 -24.05 24.95 2.74
N LEU A 60 -24.09 23.74 2.17
CA LEU A 60 -22.93 23.05 1.60
C LEU A 60 -22.26 23.87 0.49
N GLU A 61 -23.02 24.35 -0.49
CA GLU A 61 -22.50 25.19 -1.59
C GLU A 61 -21.91 26.51 -1.07
N LYS A 62 -22.57 27.17 -0.11
CA LYS A 62 -22.07 28.42 0.47
C LYS A 62 -20.76 28.19 1.24
N ALA A 63 -20.70 27.15 2.08
CA ALA A 63 -19.50 26.78 2.80
C ALA A 63 -18.35 26.44 1.84
N ARG A 64 -18.66 25.74 0.74
CA ARG A 64 -17.72 25.44 -0.34
C ARG A 64 -17.18 26.71 -1.00
N ALA A 65 -18.05 27.65 -1.38
CA ALA A 65 -17.65 28.91 -1.99
C ALA A 65 -16.70 29.72 -1.09
N ILE A 66 -17.01 29.80 0.21
CA ILE A 66 -16.16 30.48 1.20
C ILE A 66 -14.81 29.77 1.33
N PHE A 67 -14.82 28.45 1.53
CA PHE A 67 -13.59 27.65 1.64
C PHE A 67 -12.72 27.83 0.38
N ARG A 68 -13.32 27.76 -0.81
CA ARG A 68 -12.60 27.90 -2.07
C ARG A 68 -12.03 29.30 -2.27
N TRP A 69 -12.80 30.34 -1.93
CA TRP A 69 -12.31 31.72 -2.01
C TRP A 69 -11.12 31.96 -1.09
N ILE A 70 -11.11 31.38 0.12
CA ILE A 70 -9.95 31.48 1.01
C ILE A 70 -8.75 30.72 0.43
N THR A 71 -8.96 29.47 -0.01
CA THR A 71 -7.86 28.58 -0.42
C THR A 71 -7.20 28.95 -1.74
N VAL A 72 -7.87 29.71 -2.61
CA VAL A 72 -7.28 30.20 -3.86
C VAL A 72 -6.37 31.42 -3.67
N LYS A 73 -6.43 32.10 -2.52
CA LYS A 73 -5.62 33.30 -2.26
C LYS A 73 -4.17 32.90 -1.93
N ASP A 74 -3.24 33.11 -2.87
CA ASP A 74 -1.80 33.02 -2.57
C ASP A 74 -1.31 34.28 -1.87
N LEU A 75 -1.27 34.24 -0.54
CA LEU A 75 -0.79 35.36 0.28
C LEU A 75 0.66 35.78 -0.04
N ASN A 76 1.50 34.88 -0.58
CA ASN A 76 2.86 35.25 -0.96
C ASN A 76 2.90 36.11 -2.22
N ALA A 77 1.99 35.86 -3.17
CA ALA A 77 1.87 36.60 -4.41
C ALA A 77 1.11 37.92 -4.27
N ILE A 78 0.24 38.05 -3.26
CA ILE A 78 -0.55 39.26 -3.05
C ILE A 78 0.32 40.35 -2.40
N ASP A 79 0.44 41.50 -3.07
CA ASP A 79 0.95 42.72 -2.46
C ASP A 79 -0.19 43.49 -1.80
N PHE A 80 -0.06 43.73 -0.49
CA PHE A 80 -1.11 44.37 0.30
C PHE A 80 -0.80 45.84 0.50
N GLN A 81 -1.74 46.72 0.13
CA GLN A 81 -1.59 48.16 0.37
C GLN A 81 -1.45 48.46 1.88
N ASN A 82 -0.62 49.43 2.23
CA ASN A 82 -0.30 49.75 3.63
C ASN A 82 -1.45 50.39 4.41
N ASN A 83 -2.43 50.98 3.72
CA ASN A 83 -3.58 51.70 4.28
C ASN A 83 -4.88 50.86 4.28
N LEU A 84 -4.79 49.55 4.06
CA LEU A 84 -5.96 48.66 4.13
C LEU A 84 -6.61 48.69 5.52
N ALA A 85 -7.92 48.89 5.55
CA ALA A 85 -8.70 48.78 6.77
C ALA A 85 -8.64 47.34 7.31
N THR A 86 -8.39 47.20 8.62
CA THR A 86 -8.15 45.91 9.27
C THR A 86 -9.39 45.02 9.30
N ASP A 87 -10.59 45.60 9.49
CA ASP A 87 -11.86 44.86 9.55
C ASP A 87 -12.51 44.72 8.16
N THR A 88 -11.75 44.17 7.22
CA THR A 88 -12.20 43.84 5.85
C THR A 88 -11.67 42.47 5.46
N PRO A 89 -12.25 41.78 4.45
CA PRO A 89 -11.71 40.50 3.97
C PRO A 89 -10.22 40.60 3.60
N MET A 90 -9.82 41.69 2.93
CA MET A 90 -8.41 41.90 2.57
C MET A 90 -7.54 42.31 3.75
N GLY A 91 -8.08 43.04 4.72
CA GLY A 91 -7.43 43.35 6.00
C GLY A 91 -7.08 42.09 6.80
N LEU A 92 -8.00 41.12 6.88
CA LEU A 92 -7.74 39.83 7.53
C LEU A 92 -6.73 38.99 6.76
N LEU A 93 -6.83 38.90 5.43
CA LEU A 93 -5.83 38.19 4.62
C LEU A 93 -4.42 38.79 4.78
N ARG A 94 -4.32 40.12 4.87
CA ARG A 94 -3.08 40.83 5.22
C ARG A 94 -2.60 40.44 6.61
N GLY A 95 -3.50 40.43 7.59
CA GLY A 95 -3.20 40.02 8.96
C GLY A 95 -2.67 38.59 9.03
N ILE A 96 -3.24 37.66 8.26
CA ILE A 96 -2.77 36.26 8.17
C ILE A 96 -1.35 36.20 7.60
N LYS A 97 -1.06 36.95 6.52
CA LYS A 97 0.29 37.02 5.92
C LYS A 97 1.35 37.46 6.93
N TYR A 98 1.01 38.40 7.81
CA TYR A 98 1.92 38.98 8.80
C TYR A 98 1.74 38.40 10.23
N GLY A 99 0.90 37.37 10.40
CA GLY A 99 0.73 36.65 11.66
C GLY A 99 -0.06 37.37 12.75
N THR A 100 -0.86 38.38 12.42
CA THR A 100 -1.76 39.07 13.37
C THR A 100 -3.19 38.52 13.36
N GLU A 101 -3.56 37.80 12.31
CA GLU A 101 -4.88 37.18 12.13
C GLU A 101 -4.70 35.70 11.71
N THR A 102 -5.79 34.94 11.72
CA THR A 102 -5.77 33.51 11.38
C THR A 102 -6.84 33.13 10.37
N TYR A 103 -6.59 32.04 9.64
CA TYR A 103 -7.55 31.50 8.66
C TYR A 103 -8.89 31.09 9.29
N HIS A 104 -8.88 30.56 10.52
CA HIS A 104 -10.12 30.13 11.18
C HIS A 104 -11.02 31.32 11.56
N THR A 105 -10.42 32.45 11.99
CA THR A 105 -11.14 33.69 12.22
C THR A 105 -11.78 34.22 10.94
N LEU A 106 -11.04 34.22 9.83
CA LEU A 106 -11.56 34.65 8.53
C LEU A 106 -12.73 33.77 8.06
N PHE A 107 -12.59 32.45 8.12
CA PHE A 107 -13.64 31.52 7.71
C PHE A 107 -14.90 31.67 8.56
N MET A 108 -14.76 31.74 9.89
CA MET A 108 -15.87 31.97 10.80
C MET A 108 -16.57 33.30 10.55
N ARG A 109 -15.81 34.38 10.27
CA ARG A 109 -16.37 35.69 9.92
C ARG A 109 -17.21 35.61 8.65
N LEU A 110 -16.67 35.00 7.59
CA LEU A 110 -17.37 34.84 6.32
C LEU A 110 -18.63 33.98 6.46
N CYS A 111 -18.56 32.88 7.22
CA CYS A 111 -19.73 32.06 7.54
C CYS A 111 -20.84 32.87 8.22
N SER A 112 -20.49 33.73 9.19
CA SER A 112 -21.47 34.59 9.86
C SER A 112 -22.19 35.55 8.91
N PHE A 113 -21.51 36.10 7.90
CA PHE A 113 -22.15 36.95 6.88
C PHE A 113 -23.01 36.12 5.90
N ALA A 114 -22.65 34.86 5.65
CA ALA A 114 -23.43 33.92 4.84
C ALA A 114 -24.58 33.24 5.61
N ALA A 115 -24.86 33.68 6.85
CA ALA A 115 -25.84 33.10 7.76
C ALA A 115 -25.60 31.59 8.08
N LEU A 116 -24.34 31.15 8.05
CA LEU A 116 -23.93 29.81 8.45
C LEU A 116 -23.47 29.80 9.92
N HIS A 117 -23.93 28.82 10.69
CA HIS A 117 -23.39 28.57 12.02
C HIS A 117 -21.99 27.97 11.90
N CYS A 118 -21.00 28.67 12.46
CA CYS A 118 -19.61 28.23 12.49
C CYS A 118 -19.00 28.57 13.84
N VAL A 119 -18.18 27.68 14.37
CA VAL A 119 -17.50 27.86 15.66
C VAL A 119 -16.01 27.52 15.55
N ASP A 120 -15.22 28.08 16.45
CA ASP A 120 -13.82 27.68 16.65
C ASP A 120 -13.74 26.45 17.56
N VAL A 121 -12.96 25.46 17.12
CA VAL A 121 -12.58 24.29 17.90
C VAL A 121 -11.09 24.37 18.18
N LYS A 122 -10.73 24.35 19.47
CA LYS A 122 -9.34 24.43 19.95
C LYS A 122 -8.86 23.05 20.39
N GLY A 123 -7.60 22.74 20.09
CA GLY A 123 -7.04 21.44 20.40
C GLY A 123 -5.54 21.32 20.13
N HIS A 124 -5.07 20.09 20.05
CA HIS A 124 -3.74 19.72 19.57
C HIS A 124 -3.79 19.24 18.13
N SER A 125 -2.66 19.29 17.42
CA SER A 125 -2.52 18.67 16.10
C SER A 125 -1.14 18.08 15.89
N LYS A 126 -1.01 17.00 15.12
CA LYS A 126 0.28 16.38 14.74
C LYS A 126 1.01 17.21 13.67
N SER A 127 1.28 18.47 14.02
CA SER A 127 1.83 19.52 13.16
C SER A 127 3.36 19.45 13.04
N VAL A 128 3.99 20.52 12.53
CA VAL A 128 5.44 20.57 12.31
C VAL A 128 6.18 20.34 13.63
N GLY A 129 7.11 19.37 13.62
CA GLY A 129 7.90 18.99 14.80
C GLY A 129 7.29 17.89 15.67
N TYR A 130 6.05 17.45 15.40
CA TYR A 130 5.51 16.25 16.02
C TYR A 130 6.09 15.02 15.33
N GLU A 131 6.50 14.04 16.13
CA GLU A 131 6.98 12.73 15.67
C GLU A 131 6.14 11.59 16.25
N PRO A 132 5.96 10.46 15.53
CA PRO A 132 5.15 9.35 15.99
C PRO A 132 5.54 8.86 17.40
N GLY A 133 4.55 8.74 18.28
CA GLY A 133 4.75 8.32 19.67
C GLY A 133 5.35 9.39 20.59
N MET A 134 5.42 10.65 20.16
CA MET A 134 5.70 11.77 21.06
C MET A 134 4.51 12.03 21.98
N HIS A 135 4.81 12.23 23.27
CA HIS A 135 3.84 12.75 24.23
C HIS A 135 3.65 14.26 24.03
N ILE A 136 2.41 14.70 24.05
CA ILE A 136 2.01 16.10 23.87
C ILE A 136 1.92 16.74 25.24
N ALA A 137 2.98 17.47 25.60
CA ALA A 137 2.97 18.29 26.79
C ALA A 137 2.00 19.48 26.67
N GLU A 138 1.58 20.01 27.81
CA GLU A 138 0.70 21.17 27.88
C GLU A 138 1.27 22.37 27.09
N GLY A 139 0.42 23.04 26.32
CA GLY A 139 0.81 24.18 25.49
C GLY A 139 1.65 23.84 24.26
N LYS A 140 1.96 22.56 24.00
CA LYS A 140 2.63 22.12 22.76
C LYS A 140 1.62 21.70 21.70
N PHE A 141 2.02 21.87 20.44
CA PHE A 141 1.25 21.43 19.27
C PHE A 141 -0.18 21.97 19.22
N THR A 142 -0.42 23.13 19.83
CA THR A 142 -1.74 23.75 19.90
C THR A 142 -2.19 24.23 18.53
N ASN A 143 -3.48 24.11 18.25
CA ASN A 143 -4.06 24.50 16.98
C ASN A 143 -5.55 24.83 17.15
N THR A 144 -6.09 25.58 16.18
CA THR A 144 -7.51 25.94 16.11
C THR A 144 -8.00 25.68 14.69
N TRP A 145 -9.20 25.12 14.58
CA TRP A 145 -9.91 24.88 13.32
C TRP A 145 -11.37 25.25 13.49
N ASN A 146 -12.17 25.11 12.43
CA ASN A 146 -13.59 25.41 12.47
C ASN A 146 -14.44 24.14 12.46
N ALA A 147 -15.62 24.25 13.04
CA ALA A 147 -16.75 23.38 12.74
C ALA A 147 -17.90 24.24 12.21
N VAL A 148 -18.46 23.87 11.06
CA VAL A 148 -19.58 24.54 10.40
C VAL A 148 -20.79 23.61 10.38
N LEU A 149 -21.98 24.15 10.60
CA LEU A 149 -23.23 23.39 10.57
C LEU A 149 -23.73 23.30 9.12
N ILE A 150 -23.80 22.08 8.57
CA ILE A 150 -24.29 21.79 7.22
C ILE A 150 -25.44 20.81 7.35
N ASP A 151 -26.62 21.19 6.85
CA ASP A 151 -27.83 20.34 6.87
C ASP A 151 -28.16 19.74 8.25
N GLY A 152 -27.91 20.52 9.30
CA GLY A 152 -28.15 20.13 10.70
C GLY A 152 -27.02 19.34 11.37
N GLU A 153 -25.90 19.11 10.68
CA GLU A 153 -24.75 18.34 11.19
C GLU A 153 -23.49 19.19 11.27
N TRP A 154 -22.72 19.04 12.35
CA TRP A 154 -21.44 19.73 12.49
C TRP A 154 -20.36 19.04 11.64
N ARG A 155 -19.63 19.84 10.86
CA ARG A 155 -18.56 19.37 9.96
C ARG A 155 -17.29 20.18 10.15
N PHE A 156 -16.14 19.51 10.17
CA PHE A 156 -14.86 20.20 10.33
C PHE A 156 -14.44 20.94 9.06
N VAL A 157 -13.76 22.07 9.23
CA VAL A 157 -13.08 22.78 8.15
C VAL A 157 -11.74 23.30 8.68
N GLN A 158 -10.65 23.04 7.96
CA GLN A 158 -9.32 23.53 8.31
C GLN A 158 -8.68 24.30 7.14
N CYS A 159 -9.08 25.57 7.01
CA CYS A 159 -8.63 26.46 5.95
C CYS A 159 -7.11 26.67 5.89
N ASN A 160 -6.40 26.69 7.04
CA ASN A 160 -4.95 26.90 7.03
C ASN A 160 -4.22 25.74 6.32
N TRP A 161 -4.72 24.51 6.48
CA TRP A 161 -4.12 23.34 5.85
C TRP A 161 -4.69 23.11 4.44
N GLY A 162 -5.95 23.46 4.19
CA GLY A 162 -6.53 23.48 2.84
C GLY A 162 -5.90 24.52 1.90
N ALA A 163 -5.50 25.69 2.44
CA ALA A 163 -4.88 26.79 1.70
C ALA A 163 -3.36 26.64 1.58
N ARG A 164 -2.75 25.70 2.31
CA ARG A 164 -1.39 25.28 2.03
C ARG A 164 -1.42 24.69 0.65
N HIS A 165 -0.97 25.52 -0.28
CA HIS A 165 -0.76 25.11 -1.63
C HIS A 165 0.02 23.80 -1.57
N LEU A 166 -0.27 22.86 -2.44
CA LEU A 166 0.60 21.72 -2.68
C LEU A 166 1.96 22.21 -3.27
N VAL A 167 2.52 23.34 -2.80
CA VAL A 167 3.83 23.92 -3.09
C VAL A 167 4.83 22.81 -2.89
N MET A 168 5.22 22.21 -4.00
CA MET A 168 6.60 22.30 -4.48
C MET A 168 7.52 22.77 -3.35
N SER A 169 8.04 21.87 -2.51
CA SER A 169 8.97 22.27 -1.45
C SER A 169 10.01 23.21 -2.03
N LYS A 170 10.27 24.33 -1.34
CA LYS A 170 11.26 25.35 -1.71
C LYS A 170 12.50 24.69 -2.30
N ASP A 171 12.64 24.73 -3.62
CA ASP A 171 13.92 24.50 -4.25
C ASP A 171 14.83 25.63 -3.76
N LYS A 172 15.87 25.28 -3.02
CA LYS A 172 16.93 26.21 -2.65
C LYS A 172 17.44 26.85 -3.95
N LYS A 173 17.13 28.14 -4.13
CA LYS A 173 17.72 29.06 -5.11
C LYS A 173 17.85 28.49 -6.53
N GLN A 174 16.79 28.63 -7.33
CA GLN A 174 17.02 28.93 -8.75
C GLN A 174 16.99 30.45 -8.93
N VAL A 175 18.14 30.96 -9.36
CA VAL A 175 18.37 32.34 -9.76
C VAL A 175 17.76 32.53 -11.15
N ASP A 176 17.02 33.62 -11.32
CA ASP A 176 16.58 34.28 -12.54
C ASP A 176 16.17 33.41 -13.74
N THR A 177 14.86 33.30 -13.93
CA THR A 177 14.20 33.67 -15.20
C THR A 177 12.69 33.74 -14.94
N SER A 178 12.09 34.91 -15.23
CA SER A 178 10.66 35.26 -15.39
C SER A 178 9.60 34.44 -14.61
N PRO A 179 8.71 35.09 -13.82
CA PRO A 179 7.63 34.35 -13.16
C PRO A 179 6.72 33.68 -14.19
N PRO A 180 6.44 32.37 -14.08
CA PRO A 180 5.53 31.70 -14.99
C PRO A 180 4.11 32.23 -14.75
N ILE A 181 3.47 32.73 -15.81
CA ILE A 181 2.06 33.11 -15.79
C ILE A 181 1.24 31.85 -15.44
N PRO A 182 0.44 31.85 -14.35
CA PRO A 182 -0.40 30.70 -14.02
C PRO A 182 -1.49 30.56 -15.09
N THR A 183 -1.50 29.43 -15.81
CA THR A 183 -2.65 29.07 -16.66
C THR A 183 -3.82 28.68 -15.76
N ARG A 184 -5.06 29.01 -16.17
CA ARG A 184 -6.29 28.72 -15.40
C ARG A 184 -6.43 27.24 -14.98
N GLU A 185 -5.88 26.31 -15.76
CA GLU A 185 -5.82 24.88 -15.43
C GLU A 185 -4.96 24.57 -14.19
N LYS A 186 -3.87 25.32 -13.92
CA LYS A 186 -3.01 25.15 -12.74
C LYS A 186 -3.64 25.63 -11.43
N ILE A 187 -4.66 26.49 -11.50
CA ILE A 187 -5.35 27.05 -10.32
C ILE A 187 -6.35 26.02 -9.74
N LYS A 188 -6.90 25.12 -10.57
CA LYS A 188 -7.78 24.02 -10.15
C LYS A 188 -7.07 22.98 -9.25
N TYR A 189 -5.74 22.87 -9.31
CA TYR A 189 -4.97 21.80 -8.65
C TYR A 189 -4.29 22.14 -7.30
N GLN A 190 -4.46 23.35 -6.76
CA GLN A 190 -3.55 23.85 -5.71
C GLN A 190 -4.10 23.90 -4.28
N TYR A 191 -5.27 23.36 -3.97
CA TYR A 191 -5.78 23.29 -2.59
C TYR A 191 -5.89 21.84 -2.12
N ASP A 192 -5.95 21.64 -0.81
CA ASP A 192 -6.07 20.32 -0.21
C ASP A 192 -7.52 20.05 0.23
N GLU A 193 -8.22 19.30 -0.62
CA GLU A 193 -9.63 18.91 -0.48
C GLU A 193 -9.92 18.12 0.80
N HIS A 194 -8.93 17.42 1.37
CA HIS A 194 -9.12 16.65 2.59
C HIS A 194 -9.63 17.53 3.75
N TYR A 195 -9.17 18.79 3.84
CA TYR A 195 -9.52 19.68 4.94
C TYR A 195 -10.85 20.42 4.77
N PHE A 196 -11.65 20.08 3.75
CA PHE A 196 -13.04 20.51 3.62
C PHE A 196 -13.96 19.35 4.03
N LEU A 197 -14.67 19.50 5.15
CA LEU A 197 -15.62 18.52 5.69
C LEU A 197 -15.07 17.08 5.86
N PRO A 198 -13.83 16.86 6.34
CA PRO A 198 -13.34 15.50 6.59
C PRO A 198 -14.21 14.78 7.62
N ASP A 199 -14.32 13.46 7.47
CA ASP A 199 -15.01 12.62 8.45
C ASP A 199 -14.25 12.64 9.79
N PRO A 200 -14.96 12.65 10.94
CA PRO A 200 -14.32 12.70 12.26
C PRO A 200 -13.28 11.59 12.50
N GLU A 201 -13.51 10.39 11.96
CA GLU A 201 -12.63 9.21 12.07
C GLU A 201 -11.30 9.41 11.34
N ASP A 202 -11.30 10.18 10.26
CA ASP A 202 -10.10 10.55 9.54
C ASP A 202 -9.43 11.76 10.19
N PHE A 203 -10.23 12.76 10.58
CA PHE A 203 -9.74 14.02 11.13
C PHE A 203 -9.04 13.85 12.49
N ILE A 204 -9.53 12.92 13.33
CA ILE A 204 -8.93 12.61 14.64
C ILE A 204 -7.51 12.04 14.52
N LEU A 205 -7.10 11.52 13.36
CA LEU A 205 -5.72 11.05 13.16
C LEU A 205 -4.71 12.20 13.20
N GLU A 206 -5.14 13.42 12.86
CA GLU A 206 -4.29 14.61 12.79
C GLU A 206 -4.63 15.68 13.86
N PHE A 207 -5.88 15.78 14.32
CA PHE A 207 -6.36 16.85 15.21
C PHE A 207 -7.13 16.31 16.42
N PHE A 208 -6.75 16.71 17.63
CA PHE A 208 -7.38 16.32 18.89
C PHE A 208 -7.98 17.53 19.62
N PRO A 209 -9.31 17.70 19.66
CA PRO A 209 -9.95 18.80 20.38
C PRO A 209 -9.78 18.72 21.90
N TYR A 210 -9.67 19.87 22.57
CA TYR A 210 -9.59 19.93 24.04
C TYR A 210 -10.88 19.45 24.73
N LYS A 211 -12.01 19.62 24.06
CA LYS A 211 -13.34 19.24 24.54
C LYS A 211 -13.78 17.98 23.82
N SER A 212 -14.10 16.92 24.56
CA SER A 212 -14.40 15.59 23.99
C SER A 212 -15.61 15.59 23.06
N GLU A 213 -16.62 16.41 23.31
CA GLU A 213 -17.80 16.52 22.46
C GLU A 213 -17.48 17.03 21.06
N TRP A 214 -16.39 17.79 20.92
CA TRP A 214 -15.91 18.30 19.63
C TRP A 214 -15.03 17.31 18.86
N GLN A 215 -14.85 16.09 19.35
CA GLN A 215 -14.28 15.02 18.53
C GLN A 215 -15.26 14.56 17.47
N LEU A 216 -16.57 14.73 17.70
CA LEU A 216 -17.64 14.26 16.83
C LEU A 216 -17.57 12.76 16.51
N LEU A 217 -16.91 11.98 17.37
CA LEU A 217 -16.84 10.52 17.28
C LEU A 217 -17.95 9.89 18.11
N GLU A 218 -18.50 8.76 17.64
CA GLU A 218 -19.43 7.95 18.43
C GLU A 218 -18.82 7.51 19.76
N SER A 219 -17.51 7.18 19.72
CA SER A 219 -16.71 6.82 20.90
C SER A 219 -15.48 7.74 20.97
N PRO A 220 -15.56 8.85 21.73
CA PRO A 220 -14.43 9.75 21.90
C PRO A 220 -13.22 9.06 22.53
N ILE A 221 -12.03 9.43 22.07
CA ILE A 221 -10.74 8.92 22.54
C ILE A 221 -10.08 9.90 23.52
N THR A 222 -9.15 9.38 24.29
CA THR A 222 -8.27 10.16 25.17
C THR A 222 -7.08 10.74 24.42
N LEU A 223 -6.40 11.73 25.02
CA LEU A 223 -5.16 12.28 24.45
C LEU A 223 -4.07 11.19 24.31
N LEU A 224 -4.01 10.24 25.26
CA LEU A 224 -3.05 9.14 25.23
C LEU A 224 -3.31 8.21 24.03
N GLU A 225 -4.58 7.90 23.73
CA GLU A 225 -4.94 7.12 22.55
C GLU A 225 -4.63 7.89 21.26
N PHE A 226 -4.89 9.21 21.20
CA PHE A 226 -4.53 10.05 20.07
C PHE A 226 -3.01 10.03 19.76
N GLU A 227 -2.17 10.07 20.78
CA GLU A 227 -0.71 9.96 20.67
C GLU A 227 -0.26 8.59 20.14
N GLN A 228 -1.06 7.56 20.36
CA GLN A 228 -0.82 6.22 19.85
C GLN A 228 -1.32 6.04 18.42
N LEU A 229 -2.22 6.87 17.91
CA LEU A 229 -2.72 6.77 16.53
C LEU A 229 -1.61 7.03 15.50
N PRO A 230 -1.65 6.37 14.32
CA PRO A 230 -0.63 6.54 13.29
C PRO A 230 -0.50 8.00 12.86
N PHE A 231 0.70 8.38 12.44
CA PHE A 231 0.91 9.69 11.86
C PHE A 231 0.64 9.61 10.37
N VAL A 232 -0.41 10.29 9.91
CA VAL A 232 -0.78 10.39 8.50
C VAL A 232 -0.79 11.84 8.03
N ARG A 233 -0.94 12.01 6.72
CA ARG A 233 -1.15 13.30 6.06
C ARG A 233 -2.29 13.16 5.06
N SER A 234 -2.86 14.29 4.65
CA SER A 234 -3.90 14.38 3.62
C SER A 234 -3.74 13.44 2.42
N LEU A 235 -2.52 13.22 1.91
CA LEU A 235 -2.30 12.29 0.79
C LEU A 235 -2.64 10.82 1.08
N PHE A 236 -2.56 10.39 2.34
CA PHE A 236 -3.03 9.08 2.75
C PHE A 236 -4.51 8.90 2.40
N PHE A 237 -5.33 9.88 2.77
CA PHE A 237 -6.77 9.91 2.50
C PHE A 237 -7.07 10.15 1.02
N HIS A 238 -6.33 11.06 0.38
CA HIS A 238 -6.50 11.36 -1.05
C HIS A 238 -6.26 10.14 -1.95
N TYR A 239 -5.30 9.28 -1.60
CA TYR A 239 -5.07 8.01 -2.30
C TYR A 239 -5.90 6.84 -1.76
N HIS A 240 -6.81 7.10 -0.82
CA HIS A 240 -7.66 6.10 -0.17
C HIS A 240 -6.85 4.91 0.37
N LEU A 241 -5.69 5.20 0.96
CA LEU A 241 -4.87 4.19 1.59
C LEU A 241 -5.53 3.70 2.88
N SER A 242 -5.29 2.45 3.23
CA SER A 242 -5.75 1.88 4.49
C SER A 242 -4.67 1.04 5.16
N PHE A 243 -4.72 1.00 6.49
CA PHE A 243 -3.85 0.14 7.27
C PHE A 243 -4.35 -1.29 7.23
N VAL A 244 -3.43 -2.26 7.16
CA VAL A 244 -3.80 -3.69 7.25
C VAL A 244 -3.88 -4.13 8.71
N ASN A 245 -2.77 -4.04 9.44
CA ASN A 245 -2.67 -4.48 10.85
C ASN A 245 -1.98 -3.45 11.77
N GLN A 246 -1.60 -2.29 11.22
CA GLN A 246 -0.69 -1.33 11.86
C GLN A 246 -1.45 -0.05 12.23
N GLN A 247 -2.15 -0.08 13.36
CA GLN A 247 -2.96 1.04 13.86
C GLN A 247 -2.25 1.88 14.94
N HIS A 248 -1.00 1.57 15.29
CA HIS A 248 -0.24 2.31 16.30
C HIS A 248 0.94 3.06 15.67
N ALA A 249 1.23 4.27 16.16
CA ALA A 249 2.35 5.12 15.76
C ALA A 249 3.72 4.50 16.05
N VAL A 250 3.79 3.62 17.05
CA VAL A 250 5.02 3.00 17.53
C VAL A 250 4.96 1.49 17.30
N ILE A 251 5.98 0.96 16.63
CA ILE A 251 6.10 -0.44 16.25
C ILE A 251 7.31 -1.03 16.96
N GLN A 252 7.09 -2.10 17.72
CA GLN A 252 8.17 -2.86 18.34
C GLN A 252 8.70 -3.89 17.33
N THR A 253 10.02 -4.03 17.26
CA THR A 253 10.63 -5.13 16.51
C THR A 253 10.61 -6.43 17.31
N ASP A 254 10.75 -7.57 16.63
CA ASP A 254 11.16 -8.81 17.28
C ASP A 254 12.63 -8.72 17.75
N ASN A 255 13.12 -9.78 18.39
CA ASN A 255 14.50 -9.88 18.91
C ASN A 255 15.58 -10.04 17.81
N ARG A 256 15.18 -10.08 16.54
CA ARG A 256 16.03 -10.01 15.34
C ARG A 256 15.97 -8.62 14.69
N GLY A 257 15.31 -7.66 15.32
CA GLY A 257 15.14 -6.31 14.76
C GLY A 257 14.11 -6.26 13.63
N ALA A 258 13.27 -7.28 13.46
CA ALA A 258 12.29 -7.38 12.38
C ALA A 258 10.93 -6.75 12.74
N CYS A 259 10.34 -5.99 11.83
CA CYS A 259 8.92 -5.60 11.84
C CYS A 259 8.40 -5.33 10.42
N ASP A 260 7.08 -5.31 10.23
CA ASP A 260 6.46 -5.05 8.93
C ASP A 260 5.43 -3.92 8.99
N ILE A 261 5.47 -3.03 7.99
CA ILE A 261 4.41 -2.04 7.75
C ILE A 261 3.71 -2.39 6.44
N LYS A 262 2.39 -2.50 6.51
CA LYS A 262 1.54 -2.90 5.38
C LYS A 262 0.42 -1.92 5.16
N LEU A 263 0.36 -1.40 3.94
CA LEU A 263 -0.69 -0.50 3.46
C LEU A 263 -1.43 -1.17 2.31
N ARG A 264 -2.74 -0.97 2.27
CA ARG A 264 -3.58 -1.35 1.12
C ARG A 264 -3.92 -0.10 0.33
N MET A 265 -3.89 -0.23 -1.00
CA MET A 265 -4.31 0.81 -1.94
C MET A 265 -5.50 0.31 -2.78
N PRO A 266 -6.35 1.21 -3.30
CA PRO A 266 -7.47 0.81 -4.15
C PRO A 266 -7.03 0.25 -5.50
N ASP A 267 -7.84 -0.65 -6.08
CA ASP A 267 -7.59 -1.31 -7.37
C ASP A 267 -7.29 -0.32 -8.50
N SER A 268 -7.99 0.82 -8.52
CA SER A 268 -7.84 1.88 -9.52
C SER A 268 -6.44 2.51 -9.55
N LEU A 269 -5.67 2.39 -8.46
CA LEU A 269 -4.36 3.02 -8.29
C LEU A 269 -3.18 2.04 -8.41
N LYS A 270 -3.41 0.72 -8.45
CA LYS A 270 -2.36 -0.33 -8.47
C LYS A 270 -1.26 -0.09 -9.52
N HIS A 271 -1.67 0.34 -10.72
CA HIS A 271 -0.77 0.55 -11.87
C HIS A 271 -0.29 1.99 -12.02
N ARG A 272 -0.59 2.88 -11.07
CA ARG A 272 -0.25 4.30 -11.16
C ARG A 272 0.38 4.85 -9.89
N LEU A 273 0.18 4.23 -8.74
CA LEU A 273 0.74 4.71 -7.48
C LEU A 273 2.11 4.09 -7.24
N ALA A 274 3.11 4.94 -7.06
CA ALA A 274 4.47 4.54 -6.68
C ALA A 274 4.75 4.97 -5.24
N PHE A 275 5.52 4.15 -4.53
CA PHE A 275 5.88 4.37 -3.14
C PHE A 275 7.39 4.54 -2.99
N HIS A 276 7.76 5.42 -2.07
CA HIS A 276 9.14 5.63 -1.62
C HIS A 276 9.16 5.68 -0.11
N PHE A 277 10.31 5.45 0.50
CA PHE A 277 10.45 5.51 1.94
C PHE A 277 11.83 6.03 2.35
N HIS A 278 11.91 6.61 3.54
CA HIS A 278 13.17 6.92 4.21
C HIS A 278 13.18 6.27 5.59
N LEU A 279 14.29 5.62 5.93
CA LEU A 279 14.56 5.11 7.26
C LEU A 279 15.74 5.88 7.86
N ARG A 280 15.57 6.40 9.07
CA ARG A 280 16.59 7.15 9.81
C ARG A 280 16.63 6.73 11.27
N PHE A 281 17.78 6.92 11.91
CA PHE A 281 17.83 6.88 13.37
C PHE A 281 16.97 8.00 13.97
N SER A 282 16.45 7.74 15.16
CA SER A 282 15.73 8.72 15.96
C SER A 282 16.70 9.56 16.79
N ASN A 283 16.53 10.88 16.73
CA ASN A 283 17.27 11.83 17.57
C ASN A 283 16.52 12.17 18.88
N ILE A 284 15.52 11.37 19.31
CA ILE A 284 14.72 11.69 20.51
C ILE A 284 15.60 11.78 21.77
N THR A 285 16.69 11.01 21.86
CA THR A 285 17.57 10.98 23.04
C THR A 285 18.77 11.94 22.95
N GLY A 286 18.93 12.68 21.84
CA GLY A 286 20.07 13.59 21.63
C GLY A 286 21.43 12.90 21.48
N GLN A 287 21.47 11.56 21.35
CA GLN A 287 22.71 10.76 21.33
C GLN A 287 23.08 10.24 19.94
N ILE A 288 22.19 10.30 18.95
CA ILE A 288 22.43 9.77 17.60
C ILE A 288 21.96 10.84 16.61
N ASP A 289 22.87 11.30 15.74
CA ASP A 289 22.54 12.17 14.61
C ASP A 289 21.40 11.55 13.78
N ASP A 290 20.61 12.38 13.08
CA ASP A 290 19.59 11.98 12.06
C ASP A 290 20.26 11.31 10.83
N SER A 291 21.12 10.33 11.09
CA SER A 291 21.91 9.60 10.13
C SER A 291 21.02 8.59 9.43
N THR A 292 21.20 8.52 8.12
CA THR A 292 20.56 7.56 7.24
C THR A 292 21.47 6.37 6.96
N ASP A 293 22.54 6.23 7.73
CA ASP A 293 23.64 5.33 7.45
C ASP A 293 24.12 4.66 8.74
N PHE A 294 24.34 3.35 8.66
CA PHE A 294 24.94 2.56 9.72
C PHE A 294 26.24 1.94 9.19
N GLN A 295 27.38 2.32 9.78
CA GLN A 295 28.71 1.81 9.41
C GLN A 295 29.02 1.94 7.88
N GLY A 296 28.62 3.07 7.28
CA GLY A 296 28.81 3.33 5.84
C GLY A 296 27.80 2.62 4.93
N VAL A 297 26.77 1.97 5.49
CA VAL A 297 25.68 1.33 4.76
C VAL A 297 24.38 2.11 4.97
N LYS A 298 23.74 2.54 3.88
CA LYS A 298 22.43 3.19 3.92
C LYS A 298 21.38 2.32 4.61
N LEU A 299 20.62 2.91 5.53
CA LEU A 299 19.55 2.24 6.28
C LEU A 299 18.44 1.70 5.37
N GLU A 300 18.23 2.31 4.21
CA GLU A 300 17.28 1.79 3.20
C GLU A 300 17.58 0.34 2.76
N ARG A 301 18.85 -0.10 2.86
CA ARG A 301 19.22 -1.49 2.57
C ARG A 301 18.74 -2.47 3.63
N TYR A 302 18.19 -2.01 4.74
CA TYR A 302 17.57 -2.85 5.77
C TYR A 302 16.05 -2.90 5.65
N VAL A 303 15.50 -2.42 4.54
CA VAL A 303 14.06 -2.44 4.26
C VAL A 303 13.80 -3.12 2.92
N LEU A 304 13.02 -4.20 2.97
CA LEU A 304 12.47 -4.85 1.79
C LEU A 304 11.10 -4.22 1.49
N HIS A 305 11.09 -3.31 0.52
CA HIS A 305 9.86 -2.71 -0.02
C HIS A 305 9.36 -3.53 -1.22
N THR A 306 8.13 -4.04 -1.15
CA THR A 306 7.48 -4.84 -2.19
C THR A 306 6.04 -4.38 -2.42
N VAL A 307 5.58 -4.46 -3.66
CA VAL A 307 4.19 -4.21 -4.03
C VAL A 307 3.65 -5.46 -4.72
N GLN A 308 2.66 -6.09 -4.10
CA GLN A 308 1.97 -7.27 -4.63
C GLN A 308 0.48 -6.98 -4.68
N ASP A 309 -0.06 -6.88 -5.90
CA ASP A 309 -1.45 -6.51 -6.14
C ASP A 309 -1.87 -5.20 -5.45
N ASP A 310 -2.77 -5.23 -4.46
CA ASP A 310 -3.24 -4.07 -3.68
C ASP A 310 -2.37 -3.79 -2.45
N LEU A 311 -1.44 -4.68 -2.13
CA LEU A 311 -0.69 -4.67 -0.88
C LEU A 311 0.72 -4.12 -1.07
N VAL A 312 1.01 -3.04 -0.36
CA VAL A 312 2.34 -2.44 -0.24
C VAL A 312 2.93 -2.86 1.09
N SER A 313 4.10 -3.49 1.07
CA SER A 313 4.77 -4.00 2.27
C SER A 313 6.17 -3.42 2.40
N PHE A 314 6.50 -2.94 3.60
CA PHE A 314 7.83 -2.55 4.03
C PHE A 314 8.25 -3.49 5.16
N ASN A 315 9.14 -4.44 4.87
CA ASN A 315 9.69 -5.34 5.87
C ASN A 315 11.03 -4.79 6.35
N ILE A 316 11.09 -4.31 7.59
CA ILE A 316 12.22 -3.62 8.18
C ILE A 316 13.00 -4.60 9.07
N HIS A 317 14.32 -4.59 8.95
CA HIS A 317 15.24 -5.38 9.76
C HIS A 317 16.37 -4.50 10.30
N VAL A 318 16.14 -3.80 11.40
CA VAL A 318 17.08 -2.77 11.86
C VAL A 318 18.44 -3.35 12.27
N PRO A 319 19.55 -2.63 12.03
CA PRO A 319 20.89 -3.17 12.24
C PRO A 319 21.41 -3.13 13.68
N GLN A 320 20.77 -2.36 14.56
CA GLN A 320 21.18 -2.15 15.94
C GLN A 320 19.95 -1.89 16.83
N GLU A 321 20.11 -2.09 18.13
CA GLU A 321 19.18 -1.59 19.15
C GLU A 321 19.05 -0.06 19.09
N GLY A 322 17.85 0.41 19.36
CA GLY A 322 17.53 1.83 19.38
C GLY A 322 16.23 2.15 18.66
N ASP A 323 16.06 3.46 18.45
CA ASP A 323 14.85 4.03 17.90
C ASP A 323 15.10 4.51 16.47
N TYR A 324 14.10 4.32 15.63
CA TYR A 324 14.13 4.68 14.23
C TYR A 324 12.83 5.37 13.83
N PHE A 325 12.90 6.18 12.77
CA PHE A 325 11.72 6.68 12.09
C PHE A 325 11.72 6.20 10.65
N ILE A 326 10.56 5.71 10.22
CA ILE A 326 10.28 5.43 8.82
C ILE A 326 9.21 6.39 8.32
N GLU A 327 9.52 7.08 7.23
CA GLU A 327 8.60 7.95 6.49
C GLU A 327 8.26 7.28 5.17
N ILE A 328 6.97 7.13 4.87
CA ILE A 328 6.47 6.53 3.64
C ILE A 328 5.85 7.65 2.80
N PHE A 329 6.21 7.69 1.53
CA PHE A 329 5.78 8.66 0.55
C PHE A 329 5.06 7.95 -0.60
N ALA A 330 4.08 8.61 -1.20
CA ALA A 330 3.40 8.10 -2.39
C ALA A 330 3.21 9.19 -3.44
N SER A 331 3.25 8.80 -4.71
CA SER A 331 3.03 9.69 -5.84
C SER A 331 2.38 8.97 -7.01
N LEU A 332 1.43 9.62 -7.67
CA LEU A 332 0.93 9.16 -8.96
C LEU A 332 2.04 9.25 -10.01
N VAL A 333 2.17 8.17 -10.77
CA VAL A 333 2.92 8.09 -12.01
C VAL A 333 1.93 8.51 -13.09
N GLU A 334 2.09 9.73 -13.59
CA GLU A 334 1.30 10.18 -14.72
C GLU A 334 1.78 9.48 -16.00
N PRO A 335 0.85 9.14 -16.92
CA PRO A 335 1.19 8.68 -18.25
C PRO A 335 1.73 9.87 -19.07
N ASP A 336 2.91 10.37 -18.70
CA ASP A 336 3.67 11.30 -19.52
C ASP A 336 4.34 10.50 -20.66
N PRO A 337 4.30 10.99 -21.92
CA PRO A 337 5.12 10.48 -23.02
C PRO A 337 6.62 10.35 -22.69
N ASN A 338 7.12 10.91 -21.59
CA ASN A 338 8.52 10.82 -21.19
C ASN A 338 8.68 10.22 -19.77
N PRO A 339 8.62 8.88 -19.61
CA PRO A 339 8.76 8.18 -18.31
C PRO A 339 10.16 8.29 -17.68
N PHE A 340 11.03 9.09 -18.28
CA PHE A 340 12.41 9.28 -17.93
C PHE A 340 12.56 10.70 -17.37
N GLY A 341 12.76 10.81 -16.05
CA GLY A 341 13.48 11.96 -15.45
C GLY A 341 12.70 13.18 -14.98
N GLN A 342 11.44 13.08 -14.54
CA GLN A 342 10.85 14.13 -13.69
C GLN A 342 11.26 13.95 -12.22
N SER A 343 11.48 15.06 -11.52
CA SER A 343 11.69 15.09 -10.07
C SER A 343 10.37 14.73 -9.39
N PHE A 344 10.25 13.51 -8.88
CA PHE A 344 9.11 13.08 -8.07
C PHE A 344 9.08 13.93 -6.79
N LYS A 345 8.14 14.87 -6.68
CA LYS A 345 7.90 15.58 -5.42
C LYS A 345 7.11 14.68 -4.49
N LEU A 346 7.81 13.69 -3.95
CA LEU A 346 7.31 12.75 -2.96
C LEU A 346 6.81 13.53 -1.74
N LYS A 347 5.55 13.32 -1.38
CA LYS A 347 4.96 13.84 -0.14
C LYS A 347 4.64 12.66 0.77
N CYS A 348 4.92 12.86 2.04
CA CYS A 348 4.74 11.83 3.06
C CYS A 348 3.24 11.51 3.18
N VAL A 349 2.90 10.22 3.14
CA VAL A 349 1.54 9.72 3.42
C VAL A 349 1.43 9.27 4.87
N CYS A 350 2.45 8.62 5.41
CA CYS A 350 2.46 8.21 6.81
C CYS A 350 3.87 8.06 7.37
N LYS A 351 3.97 8.09 8.71
CA LYS A 351 5.21 7.97 9.45
C LYS A 351 5.02 7.07 10.68
N TYR A 352 6.04 6.27 10.99
CA TYR A 352 6.07 5.42 12.17
C TYR A 352 7.40 5.56 12.92
N ARG A 353 7.34 5.34 14.24
CA ARG A 353 8.50 5.11 15.10
C ARG A 353 8.70 3.61 15.25
N ILE A 354 9.90 3.12 15.01
CA ILE A 354 10.27 1.73 15.21
C ILE A 354 11.21 1.67 16.40
N ILE A 355 10.95 0.77 17.35
CA ILE A 355 11.76 0.58 18.54
C ILE A 355 12.31 -0.85 18.54
N CYS A 356 13.63 -0.97 18.58
CA CYS A 356 14.34 -2.23 18.77
C CYS A 356 15.01 -2.24 20.14
N GLN A 357 14.40 -2.94 21.09
CA GLN A 357 14.89 -3.02 22.48
C GLN A 357 16.08 -3.97 22.63
N GLN A 358 16.09 -5.07 21.87
CA GLN A 358 17.12 -6.10 21.96
C GLN A 358 17.40 -6.70 20.59
N LEU A 359 18.69 -6.86 20.27
CA LEU A 359 19.13 -7.50 19.05
C LEU A 359 20.03 -8.70 19.37
N MET A 360 19.50 -9.91 19.23
CA MET A 360 20.26 -11.14 19.52
C MET A 360 21.25 -11.52 18.42
N GLN A 361 21.07 -11.00 17.20
CA GLN A 361 21.84 -11.38 16.03
C GLN A 361 22.14 -10.16 15.16
N ARG A 362 23.37 -10.09 14.64
CA ARG A 362 23.72 -9.09 13.64
C ARG A 362 22.85 -9.25 12.39
N MET A 363 22.17 -8.18 12.01
CA MET A 363 21.42 -8.10 10.75
C MET A 363 22.33 -7.66 9.59
N HIS A 364 22.07 -8.22 8.42
CA HIS A 364 22.82 -7.92 7.20
C HIS A 364 21.95 -7.11 6.23
N PRO A 365 22.51 -6.08 5.59
CA PRO A 365 21.77 -5.30 4.60
C PRO A 365 21.42 -6.18 3.39
N LEU A 366 20.33 -5.88 2.70
CA LEU A 366 20.00 -6.39 1.37
C LEU A 366 21.11 -6.09 0.35
N PRO A 367 21.27 -6.85 -0.74
CA PRO A 367 22.25 -6.57 -1.79
C PRO A 367 22.22 -5.11 -2.26
N ALA A 368 23.37 -4.57 -2.67
CA ALA A 368 23.56 -3.17 -3.04
C ALA A 368 22.93 -2.79 -4.41
N CYS A 369 21.65 -3.07 -4.55
CA CYS A 369 20.82 -2.76 -5.71
C CYS A 369 20.36 -1.31 -5.72
N ALA A 370 19.72 -0.89 -6.82
CA ALA A 370 19.08 0.42 -6.89
C ALA A 370 18.00 0.58 -5.80
N SER A 371 17.78 1.81 -5.32
CA SER A 371 16.73 2.10 -4.34
C SER A 371 15.32 1.89 -4.91
N GLY A 372 14.33 1.77 -4.02
CA GLY A 372 12.92 1.59 -4.37
C GLY A 372 12.42 0.15 -4.25
N GLU A 373 11.28 -0.12 -4.88
CA GLU A 373 10.55 -1.40 -4.79
C GLU A 373 11.28 -2.58 -5.43
N TRP A 374 11.14 -3.76 -4.82
CA TRP A 374 11.62 -5.03 -5.35
C TRP A 374 10.50 -5.76 -6.11
N GLY A 375 10.89 -6.47 -7.17
CA GLY A 375 10.00 -7.19 -8.06
C GLY A 375 9.67 -6.45 -9.37
N PRO A 376 8.81 -7.06 -10.21
CA PRO A 376 8.52 -6.58 -11.56
C PRO A 376 7.52 -5.42 -11.62
N THR A 377 6.88 -5.06 -10.51
CA THR A 377 5.79 -4.06 -10.48
C THR A 377 6.23 -2.71 -11.05
N LYS A 378 7.46 -2.27 -10.77
CA LYS A 378 8.04 -1.06 -11.36
C LYS A 378 8.14 -1.13 -12.88
N ALA A 379 8.51 -2.30 -13.42
CA ALA A 379 8.69 -2.50 -14.85
C ALA A 379 7.35 -2.44 -15.59
N ILE A 380 6.31 -3.01 -15.00
CA ILE A 380 4.93 -2.93 -15.50
C ILE A 380 4.48 -1.46 -15.47
N ARG A 381 4.58 -0.81 -14.31
CA ARG A 381 4.09 0.56 -14.09
C ARG A 381 4.71 1.61 -15.00
N HIS A 382 6.03 1.58 -15.16
CA HIS A 382 6.76 2.66 -15.84
C HIS A 382 7.15 2.33 -17.28
N PHE A 383 7.25 1.05 -17.64
CA PHE A 383 7.77 0.62 -18.93
C PHE A 383 6.83 -0.32 -19.67
N ASN A 384 5.69 -0.70 -19.08
CA ASN A 384 4.76 -1.70 -19.63
C ASN A 384 5.45 -3.05 -19.93
N ILE A 385 6.52 -3.37 -19.21
CA ILE A 385 7.29 -4.62 -19.33
C ILE A 385 6.72 -5.64 -18.35
N HIS A 386 6.21 -6.77 -18.86
CA HIS A 386 5.51 -7.77 -18.06
C HIS A 386 6.36 -9.02 -17.84
N PRO A 387 6.49 -9.51 -16.59
CA PRO A 387 7.21 -10.75 -16.32
C PRO A 387 6.47 -11.95 -16.92
N LEU A 388 7.23 -12.91 -17.47
CA LEU A 388 6.70 -14.18 -18.00
C LEU A 388 7.09 -15.39 -17.15
N THR A 389 8.14 -15.30 -16.34
CA THR A 389 8.63 -16.42 -15.52
C THR A 389 8.66 -16.15 -14.02
N HIS A 390 9.20 -15.00 -13.59
CA HIS A 390 9.35 -14.68 -12.17
C HIS A 390 8.46 -13.49 -11.82
N PHE A 391 7.40 -13.75 -11.06
CA PHE A 391 6.41 -12.74 -10.67
C PHE A 391 6.68 -12.17 -9.27
N GLN A 392 7.46 -12.88 -8.46
CA GLN A 392 7.79 -12.52 -7.08
C GLN A 392 9.12 -11.76 -7.00
N SER A 393 9.24 -10.88 -6.01
CA SER A 393 10.44 -10.07 -5.76
C SER A 393 11.62 -10.89 -5.25
N ILE A 394 11.34 -11.99 -4.55
CA ILE A 394 12.31 -12.93 -3.98
C ILE A 394 12.01 -14.32 -4.54
N PHE A 395 13.06 -15.08 -4.87
CA PHE A 395 12.93 -16.49 -5.16
C PHE A 395 14.18 -17.29 -4.80
N GLU A 396 13.95 -18.55 -4.44
CA GLU A 396 14.96 -19.56 -4.15
C GLU A 396 15.34 -20.33 -5.42
N THR A 397 16.60 -20.70 -5.55
CA THR A 397 17.05 -21.58 -6.63
C THR A 397 18.16 -22.51 -6.17
N ASN A 398 18.15 -23.72 -6.72
CA ASN A 398 19.25 -24.68 -6.65
C ASN A 398 19.88 -24.94 -8.03
N HIS A 399 19.41 -24.23 -9.05
CA HIS A 399 19.84 -24.39 -10.42
C HIS A 399 21.01 -23.47 -10.74
N LEU A 400 21.99 -24.01 -11.48
CA LEU A 400 23.18 -23.27 -11.91
C LEU A 400 22.87 -22.17 -12.94
N SER A 401 21.77 -22.29 -13.67
CA SER A 401 21.33 -21.30 -14.66
C SER A 401 19.88 -20.92 -14.43
N ILE A 402 19.63 -19.62 -14.25
CA ILE A 402 18.32 -19.04 -14.00
C ILE A 402 17.89 -18.30 -15.26
N VAL A 403 16.66 -18.51 -15.70
CA VAL A 403 16.11 -17.90 -16.91
C VAL A 403 14.94 -16.99 -16.57
N ILE A 404 15.15 -15.68 -16.65
CA ILE A 404 14.13 -14.67 -16.38
C ILE A 404 13.66 -14.07 -17.71
N LYS A 405 12.34 -14.13 -17.98
CA LYS A 405 11.76 -13.63 -19.22
C LYS A 405 10.78 -12.51 -18.97
N PHE A 406 10.75 -11.53 -19.87
CA PHE A 406 9.73 -10.49 -19.89
C PHE A 406 9.19 -10.27 -21.31
N GLN A 407 7.90 -9.94 -21.38
CA GLN A 407 7.25 -9.39 -22.55
C GLN A 407 7.46 -7.87 -22.56
N CYS A 408 7.98 -7.32 -23.65
CA CYS A 408 8.17 -5.90 -23.84
C CYS A 408 7.04 -5.33 -24.74
N PRO A 409 6.67 -4.04 -24.55
CA PRO A 409 5.67 -3.40 -25.40
C PRO A 409 6.21 -3.00 -26.77
N LYS A 410 7.55 -2.85 -26.86
CA LYS A 410 8.30 -2.50 -28.07
C LYS A 410 9.77 -2.87 -27.88
N ILE A 411 10.58 -2.62 -28.92
CA ILE A 411 12.02 -2.84 -28.89
C ILE A 411 12.67 -1.89 -27.87
N LEU A 412 13.38 -2.47 -26.90
CA LEU A 412 14.07 -1.75 -25.84
C LEU A 412 15.51 -2.26 -25.70
N LYS A 413 16.40 -1.43 -25.18
CA LYS A 413 17.77 -1.81 -24.81
C LYS A 413 17.83 -2.16 -23.33
N PHE A 414 18.52 -3.26 -23.00
CA PHE A 414 18.61 -3.78 -21.64
C PHE A 414 20.04 -3.88 -21.12
N HIS A 415 20.16 -3.80 -19.80
CA HIS A 415 21.39 -4.12 -19.07
C HIS A 415 21.01 -4.74 -17.73
N GLY A 416 21.59 -5.89 -17.44
CA GLY A 416 21.43 -6.56 -16.15
C GLY A 416 22.71 -6.41 -15.33
N LYS A 417 22.57 -6.10 -14.06
CA LYS A 417 23.67 -5.92 -13.12
C LYS A 417 23.47 -6.81 -11.89
N LEU A 418 24.51 -7.51 -11.47
CA LEU A 418 24.42 -8.46 -10.36
C LEU A 418 25.23 -7.96 -9.15
N ASN A 419 24.60 -7.99 -7.97
CA ASN A 419 25.18 -7.49 -6.72
C ASN A 419 25.18 -8.59 -5.66
N SER A 420 26.20 -8.66 -4.79
CA SER A 420 26.21 -9.57 -3.63
C SER A 420 27.11 -9.04 -2.52
N ASN A 421 26.64 -9.11 -1.27
CA ASN A 421 27.41 -8.69 -0.09
C ASN A 421 28.58 -9.62 0.23
N GLN A 422 28.43 -10.91 -0.09
CA GLN A 422 29.43 -11.92 0.26
C GLN A 422 30.70 -11.83 -0.60
N TYR A 423 30.60 -11.19 -1.78
CA TYR A 423 31.77 -10.87 -2.59
C TYR A 423 32.52 -9.64 -2.06
N SER A 424 31.84 -8.75 -1.33
CA SER A 424 32.48 -7.61 -0.65
C SER A 424 33.37 -8.06 0.51
N SER A 425 32.94 -9.05 1.30
CA SER A 425 33.70 -9.51 2.46
C SER A 425 34.87 -10.44 2.11
N ALA A 426 34.78 -11.25 1.05
CA ALA A 426 35.79 -12.27 0.72
C ALA A 426 37.10 -11.70 0.16
N HIS A 427 37.11 -10.47 -0.39
CA HIS A 427 38.34 -9.81 -0.87
C HIS A 427 38.99 -8.88 0.15
N ASN A 428 38.32 -8.59 1.27
CA ASN A 428 38.89 -7.79 2.37
C ASN A 428 39.83 -8.60 3.29
N ASN A 429 39.87 -9.93 3.17
CA ASN A 429 40.73 -10.81 3.97
C ASN A 429 42.15 -11.01 3.42
N ASN A 430 42.47 -10.43 2.24
CA ASN A 430 43.86 -10.34 1.77
C ASN A 430 44.43 -9.01 2.26
N ASN A 431 45.59 -9.06 2.93
CA ASN A 431 46.30 -7.98 3.66
C ASN A 431 46.66 -6.70 2.87
N ASN A 432 45.96 -6.35 1.78
CA ASN A 432 46.10 -5.08 1.10
C ASN A 432 44.88 -4.20 1.43
N SER A 433 45.16 -3.03 1.98
CA SER A 433 44.26 -1.99 2.50
C SER A 433 43.29 -1.34 1.48
N ASN A 434 43.04 -1.97 0.33
CA ASN A 434 42.11 -1.46 -0.69
C ASN A 434 40.78 -2.22 -0.64
N THR A 435 39.87 -1.76 0.21
CA THR A 435 38.46 -2.18 0.19
C THR A 435 37.90 -2.01 -1.22
N MET A 436 37.58 -3.12 -1.89
CA MET A 436 37.06 -3.07 -3.25
C MET A 436 35.64 -2.49 -3.25
N SER A 437 35.41 -1.45 -4.07
CA SER A 437 34.11 -0.77 -4.10
C SER A 437 32.99 -1.70 -4.60
N ASN A 438 31.74 -1.46 -4.17
CA ASN A 438 30.58 -2.22 -4.66
C ASN A 438 30.46 -2.21 -6.19
N THR A 439 30.91 -1.13 -6.85
CA THR A 439 30.96 -1.01 -8.31
C THR A 439 31.98 -1.97 -8.93
N ALA A 440 33.15 -2.15 -8.34
CA ALA A 440 34.14 -3.09 -8.84
C ALA A 440 33.65 -4.55 -8.70
N ILE A 441 32.95 -4.87 -7.61
CA ILE A 441 32.35 -6.19 -7.39
C ILE A 441 31.23 -6.46 -8.39
N SER A 442 30.34 -5.49 -8.62
CA SER A 442 29.29 -5.66 -9.61
C SER A 442 29.87 -5.88 -11.00
N ASN A 443 30.89 -5.11 -11.41
CA ASN A 443 31.53 -5.29 -12.72
C ASN A 443 32.10 -6.71 -12.92
N ILE A 444 32.61 -7.33 -11.85
CA ILE A 444 33.07 -8.74 -11.89
C ILE A 444 31.88 -9.70 -12.03
N LEU A 445 30.76 -9.40 -11.39
CA LEU A 445 29.57 -10.24 -11.37
C LEU A 445 28.70 -10.08 -12.62
N ASP A 446 28.77 -8.95 -13.32
CA ASP A 446 27.94 -8.66 -14.51
C ASP A 446 28.21 -9.66 -15.65
N LYS A 447 29.40 -10.26 -15.72
CA LYS A 447 29.72 -11.32 -16.68
C LYS A 447 28.85 -12.58 -16.53
N TYR A 448 28.21 -12.75 -15.37
CA TYR A 448 27.30 -13.84 -15.07
C TYR A 448 25.86 -13.54 -15.48
N VAL A 449 25.59 -12.35 -16.02
CA VAL A 449 24.29 -11.96 -16.57
C VAL A 449 24.41 -11.82 -18.08
N LYS A 450 23.76 -12.71 -18.80
CA LYS A 450 23.61 -12.63 -20.26
C LYS A 450 22.15 -12.34 -20.59
N TYR A 451 21.89 -11.75 -21.74
CA TYR A 451 20.53 -11.59 -22.23
C TYR A 451 20.44 -11.76 -23.73
N GLU A 452 19.29 -12.25 -24.18
CA GLU A 452 18.93 -12.45 -25.57
C GLU A 452 17.57 -11.79 -25.81
N TYR A 453 17.47 -10.95 -26.83
CA TYR A 453 16.24 -10.26 -27.19
C TYR A 453 15.69 -10.82 -28.50
N ASN A 454 14.47 -11.37 -28.45
CA ASN A 454 13.74 -11.78 -29.64
C ASN A 454 12.87 -10.61 -30.11
N GLU A 455 13.30 -9.94 -31.16
CA GLU A 455 12.61 -8.76 -31.73
C GLU A 455 11.26 -9.12 -32.38
N HIS A 456 11.05 -10.37 -32.81
CA HIS A 456 9.79 -10.81 -33.41
C HIS A 456 8.67 -10.95 -32.38
N ASP A 457 8.98 -11.59 -31.24
CA ASP A 457 8.01 -11.82 -30.16
C ASP A 457 8.05 -10.72 -29.09
N LEU A 458 8.99 -9.77 -29.20
CA LEU A 458 9.29 -8.73 -28.21
C LEU A 458 9.59 -9.28 -26.81
N ILE A 459 10.29 -10.43 -26.74
CA ILE A 459 10.63 -11.10 -25.49
C ILE A 459 12.12 -10.92 -25.18
N ILE A 460 12.42 -10.40 -23.99
CA ILE A 460 13.77 -10.38 -23.42
C ILE A 460 13.96 -11.58 -22.50
N THR A 461 15.05 -12.33 -22.69
CA THR A 461 15.44 -13.47 -21.85
C THR A 461 16.78 -13.18 -21.19
N PHE A 462 16.79 -13.04 -19.87
CA PHE A 462 18.01 -12.97 -19.06
C PHE A 462 18.42 -14.37 -18.61
N ILE A 463 19.69 -14.70 -18.77
CA ILE A 463 20.32 -15.96 -18.38
C ILE A 463 21.37 -15.63 -17.32
N ILE A 464 21.13 -16.05 -16.08
CA ILE A 464 21.99 -15.73 -14.93
C ILE A 464 22.70 -17.01 -14.47
N GLN A 465 24.01 -16.94 -14.28
CA GLN A 465 24.85 -18.05 -13.83
C GLN A 465 25.58 -17.72 -12.53
N LEU A 466 24.99 -18.10 -11.39
CA LEU A 466 25.54 -17.68 -10.10
C LEU A 466 26.83 -18.44 -9.75
N PRO A 467 27.92 -17.73 -9.37
CA PRO A 467 29.23 -18.37 -9.22
C PRO A 467 29.38 -19.23 -7.96
N LYS A 468 28.70 -18.87 -6.87
CA LYS A 468 28.76 -19.59 -5.58
C LYS A 468 27.43 -19.44 -4.85
N GLU A 469 27.20 -20.28 -3.85
CA GLU A 469 26.04 -20.16 -2.98
C GLU A 469 26.02 -18.80 -2.28
N GLY A 470 24.81 -18.28 -2.03
CA GLY A 470 24.62 -17.02 -1.34
C GLY A 470 23.43 -16.23 -1.86
N GLN A 471 23.29 -15.02 -1.33
CA GLN A 471 22.25 -14.08 -1.74
C GLN A 471 22.81 -13.07 -2.75
N TYR A 472 22.01 -12.83 -3.79
CA TYR A 472 22.31 -11.92 -4.89
C TYR A 472 21.14 -10.97 -5.13
N GLY A 473 21.46 -9.77 -5.60
CA GLY A 473 20.49 -8.81 -6.09
C GLY A 473 20.72 -8.56 -7.58
N LEU A 474 19.73 -8.83 -8.42
CA LEU A 474 19.77 -8.56 -9.85
C LEU A 474 19.05 -7.23 -10.11
N ASP A 475 19.74 -6.21 -10.59
CA ASP A 475 19.12 -5.00 -11.15
C ASP A 475 18.95 -5.17 -12.68
N ILE A 476 17.82 -4.72 -13.20
CA ILE A 476 17.53 -4.69 -14.63
C ILE A 476 17.24 -3.24 -15.02
N TYR A 477 17.99 -2.75 -15.99
CA TYR A 477 17.86 -1.44 -16.57
C TYR A 477 17.31 -1.55 -17.99
N ALA A 478 16.43 -0.61 -18.36
CA ALA A 478 15.86 -0.51 -19.69
C ALA A 478 16.05 0.91 -20.24
N ARG A 479 16.14 1.02 -21.57
CA ARG A 479 16.13 2.29 -22.29
C ARG A 479 15.41 2.13 -23.61
N ASP A 480 14.62 3.15 -23.94
CA ASP A 480 14.01 3.28 -25.25
C ASP A 480 15.01 3.85 -26.27
N PRO A 481 15.32 3.13 -27.37
CA PRO A 481 16.26 3.59 -28.38
C PRO A 481 15.76 4.80 -29.20
N GLU A 482 14.45 5.07 -29.23
CA GLU A 482 13.87 6.19 -30.00
C GLU A 482 14.12 7.55 -29.33
N TYR A 483 14.33 7.58 -28.02
CA TYR A 483 14.60 8.81 -27.27
C TYR A 483 16.10 9.16 -27.32
N GLN A 484 16.53 9.77 -28.43
CA GLN A 484 17.92 10.18 -28.71
C GLN A 484 18.29 11.58 -28.19
N THR A 485 17.88 11.98 -26.98
CA THR A 485 18.53 13.15 -26.35
C THR A 485 19.88 12.72 -25.77
N GLU A 486 20.96 13.29 -26.31
CA GLU A 486 22.34 13.02 -25.96
C GLU A 486 22.57 12.99 -24.44
N LYS A 487 23.19 11.90 -23.94
CA LYS A 487 23.61 11.63 -22.55
C LYS A 487 22.61 11.00 -21.56
N ARG A 488 21.45 10.45 -21.95
CA ARG A 488 20.62 9.69 -20.97
C ARG A 488 21.17 8.30 -20.64
N THR A 489 21.44 8.08 -19.36
CA THR A 489 21.76 6.79 -18.72
C THR A 489 20.55 5.85 -18.76
N MET A 490 20.78 4.53 -18.76
CA MET A 490 19.70 3.55 -18.72
C MET A 490 18.89 3.69 -17.41
N SER A 491 17.58 3.46 -17.45
CA SER A 491 16.73 3.61 -16.28
C SER A 491 16.44 2.28 -15.60
N HIS A 492 16.54 2.27 -14.28
CA HIS A 492 16.26 1.07 -13.49
C HIS A 492 14.77 0.72 -13.57
N CYS A 493 14.45 -0.47 -14.10
CA CYS A 493 13.08 -0.92 -14.31
C CYS A 493 12.65 -2.06 -13.38
N CYS A 494 13.55 -2.94 -12.93
CA CYS A 494 13.18 -4.10 -12.09
C CYS A 494 14.37 -4.55 -11.26
N LYS A 495 14.13 -5.11 -10.07
CA LYS A 495 15.15 -5.84 -9.32
C LYS A 495 14.61 -7.05 -8.58
N TYR A 496 15.44 -8.08 -8.42
CA TYR A 496 15.09 -9.32 -7.70
C TYR A 496 16.13 -9.68 -6.66
N ILE A 497 15.69 -10.29 -5.57
CA ILE A 497 16.54 -11.03 -4.63
C ILE A 497 16.55 -12.49 -5.08
N ILE A 498 17.76 -13.03 -5.22
CA ILE A 498 17.99 -14.41 -5.62
C ILE A 498 18.79 -15.08 -4.52
N ASN A 499 18.18 -16.07 -3.88
CA ASN A 499 18.83 -16.90 -2.88
C ASN A 499 19.23 -18.23 -3.55
N TYR A 500 20.53 -18.52 -3.54
CA TYR A 500 21.08 -19.70 -4.22
C TYR A 500 21.79 -20.63 -3.24
N SER A 501 21.35 -21.90 -3.25
CA SER A 501 21.97 -23.00 -2.50
C SER A 501 22.34 -24.16 -3.45
N LYS A 502 23.56 -24.68 -3.35
CA LYS A 502 23.98 -25.89 -4.04
C LYS A 502 23.41 -27.07 -3.30
N THR A 503 22.82 -27.98 -4.04
CA THR A 503 22.37 -29.23 -3.45
C THR A 503 23.59 -30.13 -3.19
N SER A 504 23.97 -30.35 -1.94
CA SER A 504 24.90 -31.43 -1.60
C SER A 504 24.25 -32.78 -1.92
N ILE A 505 24.90 -33.56 -2.78
CA ILE A 505 24.57 -34.97 -2.96
C ILE A 505 25.35 -35.70 -1.86
N LEU A 506 24.69 -36.08 -0.78
CA LEU A 506 25.30 -36.95 0.23
C LEU A 506 25.56 -38.35 -0.39
N PRO A 507 26.76 -38.95 -0.21
CA PRO A 507 26.94 -40.39 -0.41
C PRO A 507 26.17 -41.18 0.68
N PRO A 508 25.85 -42.47 0.46
CA PRO A 508 25.07 -43.26 1.43
C PRO A 508 25.81 -43.42 2.77
N PRO A 509 25.09 -43.63 3.88
CA PRO A 509 25.67 -43.47 5.21
C PRO A 509 26.61 -44.62 5.57
N SER A 510 27.88 -44.30 5.79
CA SER A 510 28.79 -45.09 6.62
C SER A 510 29.10 -44.33 7.91
N THR A 511 28.90 -45.03 9.01
CA THR A 511 29.22 -44.74 10.43
C THR A 511 30.16 -43.57 10.74
N VAL A 512 29.62 -42.64 11.55
CA VAL A 512 30.22 -41.78 12.59
C VAL A 512 31.68 -41.32 12.41
N GLU A 513 31.88 -40.01 12.26
CA GLU A 513 32.66 -39.22 13.23
C GLU A 513 32.36 -37.72 13.12
N THR A 514 32.24 -37.09 14.28
CA THR A 514 31.89 -35.69 14.53
C THR A 514 32.99 -34.74 14.07
N ASN A 515 32.62 -33.68 13.34
CA ASN A 515 33.29 -32.37 13.46
C ASN A 515 32.38 -31.22 13.05
N ASN A 516 32.15 -30.32 14.00
CA ASN A 516 31.46 -29.04 13.86
C ASN A 516 32.29 -28.07 13.02
N ASN A 517 31.70 -27.49 11.98
CA ASN A 517 31.84 -26.08 11.56
C ASN A 517 31.21 -25.89 10.17
N ASN A 518 30.04 -25.23 10.10
CA ASN A 518 29.61 -24.41 8.97
C ASN A 518 28.28 -23.68 9.31
N ASN A 519 28.42 -22.45 9.79
CA ASN A 519 27.34 -21.46 9.91
C ASN A 519 27.59 -20.37 8.86
N LEU A 520 26.69 -20.17 7.89
CA LEU A 520 26.55 -18.89 7.15
C LEU A 520 25.40 -18.93 6.12
N TYR A 521 24.15 -18.91 6.58
CA TYR A 521 22.99 -18.49 5.76
C TYR A 521 21.98 -17.78 6.68
N HIS A 522 21.74 -16.50 6.44
CA HIS A 522 20.69 -15.74 7.13
C HIS A 522 19.61 -15.41 6.12
N ASP A 523 18.47 -16.03 6.37
CA ASP A 523 17.32 -16.15 5.51
C ASP A 523 16.49 -14.87 5.63
N TYR A 524 16.18 -14.24 4.50
CA TYR A 524 14.98 -13.40 4.38
C TYR A 524 13.77 -14.32 4.10
N SER A 525 13.73 -15.50 4.74
CA SER A 525 12.62 -16.43 4.61
C SER A 525 11.51 -16.04 5.57
N PHE A 526 10.31 -16.00 5.00
CA PHE A 526 9.07 -16.02 5.75
C PHE A 526 8.85 -17.45 6.21
N ASP A 527 9.13 -17.71 7.48
CA ASP A 527 8.67 -18.90 8.17
C ASP A 527 8.20 -18.55 9.58
N ASN A 528 6.89 -18.57 9.75
CA ASN A 528 6.23 -18.71 11.03
C ASN A 528 6.14 -20.21 11.35
N SER A 529 7.27 -20.92 11.45
CA SER A 529 7.32 -22.22 12.15
C SER A 529 8.74 -22.75 12.35
N LYS A 530 9.08 -23.03 13.61
CA LYS A 530 9.87 -24.22 13.99
C LYS A 530 8.84 -25.23 14.51
N SER A 531 8.83 -26.51 14.14
CA SER A 531 9.97 -27.42 14.26
C SER A 531 9.80 -28.73 13.44
N ASN A 532 10.96 -29.19 12.96
CA ASN A 532 11.42 -30.57 12.72
C ASN A 532 10.88 -31.42 11.55
N GLY A 533 11.83 -31.76 10.65
CA GLY A 533 12.05 -33.17 10.26
C GLY A 533 12.15 -33.50 8.76
N GLN A 534 13.35 -33.34 8.20
CA GLN A 534 14.05 -34.15 7.16
C GLN A 534 13.36 -35.46 6.64
N GLN A 535 13.54 -35.99 5.42
CA GLN A 535 14.45 -35.80 4.27
C GLN A 535 13.93 -36.71 3.11
N ARG A 536 13.88 -36.18 1.87
CA ARG A 536 14.38 -36.67 0.53
C ARG A 536 14.59 -38.18 0.22
N PRO A 537 14.71 -38.64 -1.08
CA PRO A 537 14.56 -37.97 -2.40
C PRO A 537 14.09 -38.84 -3.64
N ARG A 538 14.03 -38.17 -4.82
CA ARG A 538 14.40 -38.60 -6.22
C ARG A 538 13.41 -39.55 -6.96
N MET A 539 13.05 -39.37 -8.25
CA MET A 539 13.78 -38.93 -9.45
C MET A 539 12.81 -38.83 -10.67
N ASN A 540 13.14 -37.97 -11.65
CA ASN A 540 13.01 -38.13 -13.12
C ASN A 540 11.62 -38.44 -13.75
N SER A 541 11.17 -37.88 -14.88
CA SER A 541 11.84 -37.14 -15.96
C SER A 541 10.80 -36.66 -17.00
N SER A 542 11.16 -35.61 -17.73
CA SER A 542 10.95 -35.42 -19.18
C SER A 542 9.57 -35.06 -19.78
N ASN A 543 9.64 -33.89 -20.43
CA ASN A 543 9.26 -33.59 -21.81
C ASN A 543 7.80 -33.30 -22.21
N ASN A 544 7.67 -32.01 -22.54
CA ASN A 544 7.24 -31.46 -23.84
C ASN A 544 5.77 -31.22 -24.16
N ASN A 545 5.58 -29.94 -24.48
CA ASN A 545 4.81 -29.35 -25.57
C ASN A 545 3.36 -28.95 -25.31
N ASN A 546 3.22 -27.62 -25.13
CA ASN A 546 2.45 -26.72 -25.98
C ASN A 546 0.98 -27.08 -26.25
N ASN A 547 0.04 -26.34 -25.64
CA ASN A 547 -0.48 -25.12 -26.28
C ASN A 547 -1.60 -24.45 -25.46
N ASN A 548 -1.48 -23.12 -25.39
CA ASN A 548 -2.53 -22.08 -25.36
C ASN A 548 -3.57 -22.10 -24.23
N LYS A 549 -3.25 -21.28 -23.22
CA LYS A 549 -4.11 -20.75 -22.16
C LYS A 549 -5.06 -19.66 -22.68
N LEU A 550 -6.32 -19.74 -22.24
CA LEU A 550 -7.23 -18.62 -21.99
C LEU A 550 -7.19 -18.33 -20.48
N GLU A 551 -6.95 -17.09 -20.05
CA GLU A 551 -6.98 -16.67 -18.63
C GLU A 551 -8.20 -15.75 -18.37
N ARG A 552 -9.08 -16.14 -17.43
CA ARG A 552 -10.09 -15.29 -16.76
C ARG A 552 -10.32 -15.73 -15.30
N SER A 553 -10.88 -14.81 -14.51
CA SER A 553 -10.76 -14.60 -13.06
C SER A 553 -11.03 -15.78 -12.13
N LEU A 554 -10.12 -15.95 -11.17
CA LEU A 554 -10.08 -16.98 -10.14
C LEU A 554 -9.99 -16.26 -8.78
N SER A 555 -11.09 -16.07 -8.03
CA SER A 555 -11.04 -15.30 -6.78
C SER A 555 -11.57 -16.08 -5.56
N PRO A 556 -10.83 -16.08 -4.42
CA PRO A 556 -11.35 -16.58 -3.15
C PRO A 556 -12.43 -15.63 -2.59
N ARG A 557 -13.41 -16.19 -1.85
CA ARG A 557 -14.55 -15.43 -1.32
C ARG A 557 -14.14 -14.64 -0.06
N SER A 558 -14.35 -13.31 -0.04
CA SER A 558 -14.16 -12.45 1.14
C SER A 558 -15.38 -12.51 2.09
N ILE A 559 -15.17 -12.31 3.40
CA ILE A 559 -16.24 -12.36 4.43
C ILE A 559 -16.28 -11.04 5.21
N SER A 560 -17.50 -10.52 5.39
CA SER A 560 -17.90 -9.53 6.40
C SER A 560 -18.08 -10.18 7.76
N SER A 561 -17.43 -9.64 8.80
CA SER A 561 -17.61 -10.09 10.18
C SER A 561 -18.96 -9.62 10.73
N ASN A 562 -19.96 -10.51 10.79
CA ASN A 562 -21.02 -10.49 11.79
C ASN A 562 -21.87 -11.78 11.72
N GLY A 563 -22.10 -12.42 12.86
CA GLY A 563 -23.13 -13.45 13.04
C GLY A 563 -22.60 -14.85 13.36
N SER A 564 -22.65 -15.23 14.64
CA SER A 564 -22.65 -16.62 15.08
C SER A 564 -23.89 -17.33 14.53
N SER A 565 -23.77 -17.96 13.37
CA SER A 565 -24.75 -18.92 12.86
C SER A 565 -24.00 -20.15 12.37
N SER A 566 -24.45 -21.33 12.81
CA SER A 566 -23.92 -22.61 12.34
C SER A 566 -24.12 -22.69 10.82
N LEU A 567 -23.04 -22.58 10.06
CA LEU A 567 -23.07 -22.76 8.60
C LEU A 567 -23.63 -24.17 8.30
N PRO A 568 -24.68 -24.30 7.46
CA PRO A 568 -25.20 -25.61 7.07
C PRO A 568 -24.11 -26.39 6.33
N ILE A 569 -23.98 -27.68 6.65
CA ILE A 569 -22.99 -28.56 6.01
C ILE A 569 -23.38 -28.69 4.52
N PRO A 570 -22.54 -28.24 3.57
CA PRO A 570 -22.85 -28.37 2.15
C PRO A 570 -22.98 -29.85 1.76
N LYS A 571 -23.89 -30.16 0.84
CA LYS A 571 -24.09 -31.53 0.35
C LYS A 571 -22.82 -31.99 -0.38
N ILE A 572 -22.14 -33.00 0.16
CA ILE A 572 -20.91 -33.57 -0.39
C ILE A 572 -21.20 -34.14 -1.79
N GLY A 573 -20.35 -33.81 -2.76
CA GLY A 573 -20.51 -34.19 -4.16
C GLY A 573 -20.88 -33.05 -5.09
N GLY A 574 -21.02 -33.39 -6.37
CA GLY A 574 -21.35 -32.45 -7.44
C GLY A 574 -22.85 -32.24 -7.61
N ASN A 575 -23.27 -30.99 -7.87
CA ASN A 575 -24.60 -30.71 -8.39
C ASN A 575 -24.61 -31.03 -9.90
N THR A 576 -25.06 -32.22 -10.26
CA THR A 576 -25.00 -32.75 -11.64
C THR A 576 -25.66 -31.84 -12.67
N ASN A 577 -26.76 -31.17 -12.31
CA ASN A 577 -27.46 -30.24 -13.19
C ASN A 577 -26.61 -28.98 -13.45
N LEU A 578 -26.06 -28.36 -12.40
CA LEU A 578 -25.19 -27.19 -12.54
C LEU A 578 -23.89 -27.53 -13.26
N LEU A 579 -23.26 -28.66 -12.93
CA LEU A 579 -22.03 -29.12 -13.59
C LEU A 579 -22.26 -29.35 -15.10
N SER A 580 -23.37 -29.99 -15.47
CA SER A 580 -23.74 -30.16 -16.89
C SER A 580 -24.05 -28.82 -17.57
N GLN A 581 -24.74 -27.90 -16.91
CA GLN A 581 -25.08 -26.58 -17.45
C GLN A 581 -23.82 -25.73 -17.72
N LEU A 582 -22.88 -25.75 -16.77
CA LEU A 582 -21.61 -25.03 -16.83
C LEU A 582 -20.55 -25.74 -17.68
N GLY A 583 -20.80 -26.99 -18.10
CA GLY A 583 -19.81 -27.82 -18.78
C GLY A 583 -18.56 -28.07 -17.91
N MET A 584 -18.77 -28.19 -16.59
CA MET A 584 -17.74 -28.44 -15.60
C MET A 584 -17.76 -29.91 -15.17
N HIS A 585 -16.61 -30.59 -15.18
CA HIS A 585 -16.51 -31.98 -14.75
C HIS A 585 -15.22 -32.23 -13.97
N PRO A 586 -15.26 -32.87 -12.78
CA PRO A 586 -14.03 -33.26 -12.08
C PRO A 586 -13.27 -34.30 -12.90
N ILE A 587 -11.99 -34.04 -13.14
CA ILE A 587 -11.05 -34.93 -13.83
C ILE A 587 -10.30 -35.77 -12.80
N SER A 588 -9.72 -35.12 -11.78
CA SER A 588 -9.10 -35.82 -10.66
C SER A 588 -10.11 -35.96 -9.53
N HIS A 589 -10.11 -37.15 -8.93
CA HIS A 589 -10.94 -37.47 -7.76
C HIS A 589 -12.45 -37.20 -7.98
N PRO A 590 -13.11 -37.92 -8.90
CA PRO A 590 -14.55 -37.76 -9.12
C PRO A 590 -15.39 -38.19 -7.90
N ASP A 591 -14.82 -39.01 -7.00
CA ASP A 591 -15.38 -39.26 -5.68
C ASP A 591 -15.09 -38.05 -4.77
N PRO A 592 -16.13 -37.38 -4.25
CA PRO A 592 -15.95 -36.23 -3.39
C PRO A 592 -15.32 -36.56 -2.03
N SER A 593 -15.26 -37.84 -1.62
CA SER A 593 -14.64 -38.25 -0.35
C SER A 593 -13.20 -38.71 -0.56
N ILE A 594 -12.24 -37.95 -0.02
CA ILE A 594 -10.82 -38.19 -0.22
C ILE A 594 -10.12 -38.39 1.13
N THR A 595 -9.23 -39.37 1.22
CA THR A 595 -8.39 -39.58 2.41
C THR A 595 -6.91 -39.47 2.05
N LEU A 596 -6.25 -38.44 2.58
CA LEU A 596 -4.81 -38.22 2.48
C LEU A 596 -4.12 -38.80 3.71
N ARG A 597 -3.16 -39.71 3.51
CA ARG A 597 -2.43 -40.39 4.60
C ARG A 597 -0.95 -40.01 4.71
N SER A 598 -0.37 -39.45 3.65
CA SER A 598 1.09 -39.30 3.50
C SER A 598 1.51 -37.90 3.07
N THR A 599 0.57 -37.06 2.65
CA THR A 599 0.81 -35.69 2.19
C THR A 599 -0.31 -34.81 2.69
N ASN A 600 0.01 -33.57 3.06
CA ASN A 600 -0.98 -32.54 3.36
C ASN A 600 -1.45 -31.80 2.10
N TYR A 601 -1.14 -32.35 0.93
CA TYR A 601 -1.26 -31.72 -0.38
C TYR A 601 -2.19 -32.52 -1.28
N ILE A 602 -3.08 -31.84 -2.01
CA ILE A 602 -3.93 -32.46 -3.04
C ILE A 602 -4.21 -31.52 -4.21
N GLU A 603 -4.22 -32.08 -5.43
CA GLU A 603 -4.63 -31.37 -6.64
C GLU A 603 -6.01 -31.87 -7.13
N LEU A 604 -6.98 -30.96 -7.16
CA LEU A 604 -8.33 -31.19 -7.66
C LEU A 604 -8.47 -30.53 -9.03
N GLN A 605 -8.61 -31.34 -10.07
CA GLN A 605 -8.63 -30.91 -11.46
C GLN A 605 -10.06 -30.97 -11.98
N PHE A 606 -10.49 -29.90 -12.66
CA PHE A 606 -11.77 -29.80 -13.32
C PHE A 606 -11.59 -29.44 -14.78
N GLN A 607 -12.30 -30.13 -15.68
CA GLN A 607 -12.50 -29.66 -17.05
C GLN A 607 -13.62 -28.62 -17.04
N ILE A 608 -13.40 -27.49 -17.71
CA ILE A 608 -14.37 -26.41 -17.86
C ILE A 608 -14.51 -26.10 -19.36
N ARG A 609 -15.70 -26.36 -19.93
CA ARG A 609 -15.97 -26.19 -21.37
C ARG A 609 -16.61 -24.84 -21.73
N LYS A 610 -17.01 -24.03 -20.74
CA LYS A 610 -17.63 -22.71 -20.92
C LYS A 610 -16.92 -21.66 -20.06
N MET A 611 -16.98 -20.39 -20.43
CA MET A 611 -16.49 -19.33 -19.55
C MET A 611 -17.37 -19.23 -18.31
N VAL A 612 -16.73 -19.29 -17.15
CA VAL A 612 -17.33 -19.63 -15.88
C VAL A 612 -16.60 -18.80 -14.82
N ASP A 613 -17.35 -18.02 -14.06
CA ASP A 613 -16.84 -17.31 -12.89
C ASP A 613 -16.98 -18.26 -11.71
N PHE A 614 -15.96 -18.32 -10.85
CA PHE A 614 -16.02 -19.18 -9.67
C PHE A 614 -15.32 -18.59 -8.46
N SER A 615 -15.81 -19.03 -7.30
CA SER A 615 -15.20 -18.82 -6.00
C SER A 615 -15.16 -20.14 -5.23
N PHE A 616 -14.49 -20.16 -4.09
CA PHE A 616 -14.31 -21.39 -3.32
C PHE A 616 -14.09 -21.06 -1.84
N ASP A 617 -14.38 -22.04 -0.99
CA ASP A 617 -14.07 -22.02 0.43
C ASP A 617 -13.42 -23.31 0.89
N LEU A 618 -12.62 -23.19 1.96
CA LEU A 618 -12.02 -24.32 2.66
C LEU A 618 -12.39 -24.21 4.14
N ILE A 619 -13.05 -25.23 4.67
CA ILE A 619 -13.50 -25.28 6.06
C ILE A 619 -12.81 -26.45 6.74
N TYR A 620 -12.20 -26.20 7.90
CA TYR A 620 -11.68 -27.22 8.78
C TYR A 620 -12.73 -27.61 9.82
N HIS A 621 -13.02 -28.91 9.92
CA HIS A 621 -13.87 -29.51 10.93
C HIS A 621 -12.98 -30.09 12.03
N HIS A 622 -13.14 -29.61 13.27
CA HIS A 622 -12.49 -30.22 14.41
C HIS A 622 -12.98 -31.66 14.59
N THR A 623 -12.13 -32.64 14.29
CA THR A 623 -12.40 -34.04 14.65
C THR A 623 -12.12 -34.26 16.13
N LEU A 624 -13.14 -34.71 16.87
CA LEU A 624 -13.03 -35.27 18.21
C LEU A 624 -12.25 -36.58 18.15
N THR A 625 -10.92 -36.50 18.15
CA THR A 625 -10.06 -37.61 18.57
C THR A 625 -9.76 -37.44 20.05
N ASP A 626 -10.78 -37.48 20.91
CA ASP A 626 -10.63 -37.90 22.31
C ASP A 626 -11.96 -38.38 22.90
N LEU A 627 -12.27 -39.66 22.71
CA LEU A 627 -13.46 -40.32 23.28
C LEU A 627 -13.26 -40.79 24.73
N SER A 628 -12.34 -40.18 25.50
CA SER A 628 -12.17 -40.48 26.93
C SER A 628 -12.70 -39.41 27.90
N SER A 629 -13.18 -38.26 27.43
CA SER A 629 -13.75 -37.22 28.30
C SER A 629 -15.26 -37.08 28.15
N ARG A 630 -15.98 -37.28 29.25
CA ARG A 630 -17.43 -37.02 29.37
C ARG A 630 -17.68 -35.52 29.48
N THR A 631 -17.62 -34.79 28.37
CA THR A 631 -18.16 -33.43 28.27
C THR A 631 -18.82 -33.22 26.90
N PRO A 632 -19.95 -32.48 26.82
CA PRO A 632 -20.71 -32.35 25.58
C PRO A 632 -19.93 -31.53 24.55
N SER A 633 -19.73 -32.11 23.36
CA SER A 633 -18.92 -31.55 22.28
C SER A 633 -19.57 -30.32 21.64
N VAL A 634 -18.88 -29.18 21.70
CA VAL A 634 -19.18 -27.99 20.89
C VAL A 634 -18.61 -28.21 19.48
N ASN A 635 -19.47 -28.15 18.45
CA ASN A 635 -19.07 -28.21 17.05
C ASN A 635 -18.36 -26.90 16.66
N LEU A 636 -17.03 -26.84 16.80
CA LEU A 636 -16.20 -25.74 16.30
C LEU A 636 -15.74 -26.04 14.86
N ASN A 637 -16.52 -25.66 13.87
CA ASN A 637 -16.03 -25.59 12.49
C ASN A 637 -15.26 -24.28 12.32
N GLN A 638 -14.00 -24.34 11.87
CA GLN A 638 -13.19 -23.16 11.56
C GLN A 638 -13.14 -22.98 10.05
N ARG A 639 -13.77 -21.93 9.52
CA ARG A 639 -13.59 -21.54 8.10
C ARG A 639 -12.20 -20.96 7.94
N LEU A 640 -11.39 -21.56 7.06
CA LEU A 640 -10.05 -21.08 6.77
C LEU A 640 -10.11 -20.05 5.64
N THR A 641 -9.22 -19.07 5.68
CA THR A 641 -9.01 -18.15 4.57
C THR A 641 -8.46 -18.95 3.39
N ALA A 642 -9.33 -19.32 2.43
CA ALA A 642 -8.95 -20.24 1.37
C ALA A 642 -7.76 -19.74 0.52
N ALA A 643 -7.55 -18.41 0.43
CA ALA A 643 -6.41 -17.81 -0.26
C ALA A 643 -5.04 -18.26 0.30
N ASP A 644 -4.97 -18.56 1.60
CA ASP A 644 -3.71 -18.96 2.26
C ASP A 644 -3.35 -20.42 1.98
N TYR A 645 -4.33 -21.24 1.58
CA TYR A 645 -4.20 -22.70 1.50
C TYR A 645 -4.56 -23.29 0.13
N VAL A 646 -5.18 -22.51 -0.76
CA VAL A 646 -5.66 -22.97 -2.07
C VAL A 646 -5.03 -22.11 -3.17
N THR A 647 -4.15 -22.72 -3.96
CA THR A 647 -3.60 -22.11 -5.18
C THR A 647 -4.35 -22.61 -6.40
N ILE A 648 -4.70 -21.72 -7.33
CA ILE A 648 -5.34 -22.14 -8.59
C ILE A 648 -4.36 -21.98 -9.75
N LYS A 649 -4.24 -23.02 -10.57
CA LYS A 649 -3.52 -22.97 -11.83
C LYS A 649 -4.51 -23.19 -12.99
N PRO A 650 -4.73 -22.18 -13.85
CA PRO A 650 -5.39 -22.42 -15.13
C PRO A 650 -4.46 -23.23 -16.04
N ASN A 651 -4.98 -24.28 -16.67
CA ASN A 651 -4.27 -25.16 -17.60
C ASN A 651 -5.15 -25.46 -18.82
N GLY A 652 -5.20 -24.53 -19.78
CA GLY A 652 -6.08 -24.63 -20.95
C GLY A 652 -7.56 -24.63 -20.56
N PHE A 653 -8.33 -25.62 -21.02
CA PHE A 653 -9.73 -25.85 -20.61
C PHE A 653 -9.86 -26.53 -19.23
N ASN A 654 -8.77 -26.70 -18.49
CA ASN A 654 -8.78 -27.30 -17.17
C ASN A 654 -8.38 -26.28 -16.10
N VAL A 655 -8.97 -26.41 -14.92
CA VAL A 655 -8.60 -25.66 -13.73
C VAL A 655 -8.11 -26.64 -12.69
N ILE A 656 -6.96 -26.34 -12.09
CA ILE A 656 -6.36 -27.16 -11.03
C ILE A 656 -6.40 -26.35 -9.73
N PHE A 657 -7.15 -26.85 -8.75
CA PHE A 657 -7.14 -26.35 -7.37
C PHE A 657 -6.12 -27.15 -6.58
N ILE A 658 -5.14 -26.47 -6.02
CA ILE A 658 -4.05 -27.06 -5.26
C ILE A 658 -4.26 -26.69 -3.80
N LEU A 659 -4.61 -27.67 -2.98
CA LEU A 659 -4.90 -27.47 -1.56
C LEU A 659 -3.70 -27.92 -0.71
N ASN A 660 -3.18 -27.01 0.11
CA ASN A 660 -2.17 -27.26 1.14
C ASN A 660 -2.84 -27.22 2.51
N LEU A 661 -3.19 -28.38 3.07
CA LEU A 661 -3.91 -28.50 4.32
C LEU A 661 -2.96 -28.24 5.51
N PRO A 662 -3.29 -27.31 6.42
CA PRO A 662 -2.36 -26.88 7.47
C PRO A 662 -2.13 -27.91 8.59
N LYS A 663 -3.09 -28.80 8.83
CA LYS A 663 -3.04 -29.80 9.92
C LYS A 663 -3.88 -31.04 9.63
N GLN A 664 -3.61 -32.15 10.28
CA GLN A 664 -4.48 -33.33 10.20
C GLN A 664 -5.89 -33.02 10.73
N GLY A 665 -6.89 -33.64 10.11
CA GLY A 665 -8.31 -33.50 10.44
C GLY A 665 -9.19 -33.58 9.19
N VAL A 666 -10.44 -33.15 9.33
CA VAL A 666 -11.44 -33.26 8.26
C VAL A 666 -11.71 -31.89 7.69
N TYR A 667 -11.75 -31.78 6.36
CA TYR A 667 -11.98 -30.54 5.64
C TYR A 667 -13.14 -30.68 4.68
N THR A 668 -13.90 -29.61 4.47
CA THR A 668 -14.71 -29.46 3.26
C THR A 668 -14.15 -28.36 2.37
N PHE A 669 -14.01 -28.67 1.09
CA PHE A 669 -13.65 -27.70 0.06
C PHE A 669 -14.81 -27.56 -0.92
N THR A 670 -15.46 -26.40 -0.96
CA THR A 670 -16.59 -26.15 -1.88
C THR A 670 -16.19 -25.19 -2.98
N ILE A 671 -16.53 -25.56 -4.21
CA ILE A 671 -16.42 -24.72 -5.39
C ILE A 671 -17.80 -24.17 -5.71
N TYR A 672 -17.90 -22.87 -5.93
CA TYR A 672 -19.10 -22.15 -6.35
C TYR A 672 -18.87 -21.57 -7.74
N ALA A 673 -19.81 -21.72 -8.68
CA ALA A 673 -19.61 -21.24 -10.05
C ALA A 673 -20.90 -20.87 -10.80
N ALA A 674 -20.80 -19.93 -11.74
CA ALA A 674 -21.86 -19.54 -12.67
C ALA A 674 -21.28 -19.09 -14.03
N THR A 675 -22.07 -19.06 -15.11
CA THR A 675 -21.62 -18.52 -16.40
C THR A 675 -21.51 -17.00 -16.36
N THR A 676 -20.47 -16.45 -16.99
CA THR A 676 -20.17 -15.00 -16.96
C THR A 676 -21.31 -14.13 -17.52
N ASN A 677 -22.15 -14.66 -18.44
CA ASN A 677 -23.31 -13.93 -18.98
C ASN A 677 -24.52 -13.89 -18.03
N ALA A 678 -24.69 -14.89 -17.15
CA ALA A 678 -25.79 -14.92 -16.20
C ALA A 678 -25.64 -13.86 -15.09
N ARG A 679 -24.42 -13.39 -14.83
CA ARG A 679 -24.15 -12.28 -13.90
C ARG A 679 -24.70 -10.94 -14.41
N ASN A 680 -24.72 -10.75 -15.73
CA ASN A 680 -25.18 -9.50 -16.34
C ASN A 680 -26.71 -9.46 -16.50
N ASP A 681 -27.35 -10.61 -16.75
CA ASP A 681 -28.82 -10.67 -16.89
C ASP A 681 -29.57 -10.59 -15.53
N ILE A 682 -28.89 -10.85 -14.41
CA ILE A 682 -29.46 -10.76 -13.06
C ILE A 682 -29.25 -9.35 -12.45
N GLN A 683 -28.32 -8.55 -12.98
CA GLN A 683 -28.03 -7.19 -12.51
C GLN A 683 -29.11 -6.13 -12.83
N ILE A 684 -30.21 -6.50 -13.48
CA ILE A 684 -31.32 -5.57 -13.78
C ILE A 684 -32.40 -5.59 -12.68
N GLY A 685 -32.29 -6.41 -11.63
CA GLY A 685 -33.25 -6.38 -10.53
C GLY A 685 -32.64 -6.80 -9.19
N THR A 686 -32.66 -5.87 -8.24
CA THR A 686 -32.36 -6.00 -6.79
C THR A 686 -30.87 -5.95 -6.37
N ASN A 687 -30.55 -4.98 -5.50
CA ASN A 687 -29.25 -4.73 -4.85
C ASN A 687 -28.97 -5.75 -3.72
N GLU A 688 -28.95 -7.04 -4.04
CA GLU A 688 -28.37 -8.06 -3.15
C GLU A 688 -27.14 -8.67 -3.83
N GLN A 689 -26.02 -8.80 -3.10
CA GLN A 689 -24.84 -9.53 -3.57
C GLN A 689 -25.24 -10.97 -3.87
N THR A 690 -25.46 -11.30 -5.14
CA THR A 690 -25.88 -12.65 -5.55
C THR A 690 -24.74 -13.63 -5.33
N GLU A 691 -24.90 -14.52 -4.35
CA GLU A 691 -23.95 -15.58 -4.04
C GLU A 691 -23.87 -16.58 -5.21
N LEU A 692 -22.65 -16.93 -5.64
CA LEU A 692 -22.46 -18.00 -6.62
C LEU A 692 -22.97 -19.33 -6.04
N PRO A 693 -23.69 -20.18 -6.80
CA PRO A 693 -24.21 -21.44 -6.29
C PRO A 693 -23.09 -22.49 -6.15
N ALA A 694 -23.19 -23.35 -5.11
CA ALA A 694 -22.24 -24.44 -4.90
C ALA A 694 -22.37 -25.49 -6.02
N VAL A 695 -21.28 -25.76 -6.72
CA VAL A 695 -21.25 -26.71 -7.84
C VAL A 695 -20.63 -28.04 -7.47
N PHE A 696 -19.65 -28.05 -6.56
CA PHE A 696 -19.00 -29.28 -6.10
C PHE A 696 -18.39 -29.10 -4.71
N THR A 697 -18.69 -29.99 -3.76
CA THR A 697 -18.05 -30.01 -2.44
C THR A 697 -17.29 -31.31 -2.22
N TYR A 698 -16.01 -31.21 -1.87
CA TYR A 698 -15.18 -32.33 -1.43
C TYR A 698 -15.18 -32.44 0.09
N LEU A 699 -15.18 -33.68 0.60
CA LEU A 699 -14.83 -34.03 1.97
C LEU A 699 -13.43 -34.64 1.98
N ILE A 700 -12.47 -33.95 2.58
CA ILE A 700 -11.06 -34.35 2.58
C ILE A 700 -10.63 -34.70 4.00
N ARG A 701 -10.25 -35.95 4.24
CA ARG A 701 -9.69 -36.42 5.51
C ARG A 701 -8.18 -36.46 5.39
N TYR A 702 -7.48 -35.56 6.06
CA TYR A 702 -6.04 -35.64 6.20
C TYR A 702 -5.73 -36.33 7.52
N VAL A 703 -5.39 -37.62 7.46
CA VAL A 703 -5.13 -38.48 8.63
C VAL A 703 -3.66 -38.76 8.84
#